data_AF-A0A5E8BZ92-F1
#
_entry.id   AF-A0A5E8BZ92-F1
#
_cell.length_a   1.000
_cell.length_b   1.000
_cell.length_c   1.000
_cell.angle_alpha   90.00
_cell.angle_beta   90.00
_cell.angle_gamma   90.00
#
_symmetry.space_group_name_H-M   'P 1'
#
loop_
_entity.id
_entity.type
_entity.pdbx_description
1 polymer ?
#
loop_
_entity_poly.entity_id
_entity_poly.type
_entity_poly.pdbx_seq_one_letter_code
_entity_poly.pdbx_strand_id
1 'polypeptide(L)'
;MSSESLLPTVETDAIPRAYRPSPKHTLKIALRIKELIDILVPIQFDESVITRADSPVITDSVLDLVREAAGGKGDGAQGSSSRRYRAPLIFLLLTVKRWYDDMADQQLFDADLFGLRASAAESIAQRLIDSQEDERYLFRDMLCQRYSITLNGEDSDPASALELAVDLHSTPVISSGGYQRCIKWLWNGWIVQSVEDPDEYVFYKSLGVTDWQVHFDPDRLKTPKYQNYVQLFFCLLYLLLYTLTINTLKNSGNFDAAEFFFFFFTLGGIVDDALKFYHVGLSYFGFWNMFNDTMYFLVATSFFFRLEAFTHSSASPLRESHLMISYRILACCAPFVWLRILLYLESLQFFGAMLIVLTQMIRESVIFFVLLVIICLGFLQAFIGLDFTDETVDLLPHTINTMLLTIMASPDFDAFTELAAPYGTIVYYFFAFLITTLLLNILIALFGSAYSHIYDNATEEYLALVASKTLRFIRAPDSYVYVPPLNLIEVLFVLLPFGWTTDKQTYEKINHYVMYLFYWPVLIFTATAERQTARRVKYNRLKGLDDDANEHDQEWDLLDGFHNGDFDEDELDDQSFPTNDNDDDDEVDPGIAAIRRRIRTKYRLHHATSGTAHDSSAELEQMNAAIAAGDPEFPIDEKAWRRRVLLNAPKVEVGSKSGAGWQNYWLVKDLHALQKDVSRVRKELGPKTDDGQSGIILTKEELGDIVKAAVAQALEENKQNY
;
A
#
# COMPACT_ATOMS: atom_id res chain seq x y z
N MET A 1 -21.25 -32.76 30.06
CA MET A 1 -22.04 -32.02 29.06
C MET A 1 -22.17 -30.60 29.55
N SER A 2 -21.04 -29.89 29.51
CA SER A 2 -20.94 -28.45 29.74
C SER A 2 -20.86 -27.82 28.36
N SER A 3 -21.73 -26.86 28.10
CA SER A 3 -21.80 -26.07 26.89
C SER A 3 -20.44 -25.44 26.58
N GLU A 4 -19.72 -26.03 25.62
CA GLU A 4 -18.65 -25.36 24.91
C GLU A 4 -19.23 -24.12 24.22
N SER A 5 -18.46 -23.04 24.31
CA SER A 5 -18.75 -21.70 23.84
C SER A 5 -19.15 -21.66 22.36
N LEU A 6 -20.35 -21.12 22.08
CA LEU A 6 -20.89 -20.80 20.74
C LEU A 6 -20.23 -19.55 20.10
N LEU A 7 -18.94 -19.31 20.35
CA LEU A 7 -18.17 -18.30 19.63
C LEU A 7 -17.05 -19.05 18.91
N PRO A 8 -16.83 -18.84 17.61
CA PRO A 8 -15.67 -19.38 16.93
C PRO A 8 -14.42 -18.77 17.57
N THR A 9 -13.86 -19.46 18.56
CA THR A 9 -12.60 -19.09 19.17
C THR A 9 -11.51 -19.28 18.13
N VAL A 10 -10.92 -18.17 17.72
CA VAL A 10 -9.65 -18.11 17.01
C VAL A 10 -8.61 -18.82 17.88
N GLU A 11 -8.49 -20.17 17.83
CA GLU A 11 -7.32 -20.77 18.48
C GLU A 11 -6.08 -20.27 17.73
N THR A 12 -5.25 -19.64 18.51
CA THR A 12 -3.97 -19.08 18.16
C THR A 12 -3.01 -20.21 17.76
N ASP A 13 -2.83 -20.42 16.45
CA ASP A 13 -1.49 -20.72 15.90
C ASP A 13 -0.60 -19.47 16.02
N ALA A 14 -0.76 -18.70 17.10
CA ALA A 14 0.04 -17.52 17.37
C ALA A 14 1.42 -18.04 17.70
N ILE A 15 2.38 -17.60 16.90
CA ILE A 15 3.76 -17.84 17.25
C ILE A 15 3.99 -17.05 18.55
N PRO A 16 4.44 -17.69 19.65
CA PRO A 16 4.66 -16.99 20.91
C PRO A 16 5.51 -15.74 20.66
N ARG A 17 5.22 -14.61 21.34
CA ARG A 17 6.03 -13.36 21.22
C ARG A 17 7.54 -13.62 21.34
N ALA A 18 7.92 -14.67 22.07
CA ALA A 18 9.29 -15.18 22.20
C ALA A 18 9.98 -15.57 20.88
N TYR A 19 9.24 -15.94 19.84
CA TYR A 19 9.78 -16.26 18.50
C TYR A 19 10.00 -15.02 17.64
N ARG A 20 9.52 -13.82 18.02
CA ARG A 20 9.77 -12.60 17.23
C ARG A 20 11.22 -12.14 17.43
N PRO A 21 11.93 -11.67 16.38
CA PRO A 21 13.26 -11.11 16.55
C PRO A 21 13.21 -9.88 17.47
N SER A 22 14.17 -9.77 18.39
CA SER A 22 14.21 -8.62 19.29
C SER A 22 14.44 -7.31 18.53
N PRO A 23 13.92 -6.17 19.01
CA PRO A 23 14.12 -4.85 18.38
C PRO A 23 15.60 -4.44 18.23
N LYS A 24 16.49 -5.01 19.05
CA LYS A 24 17.95 -4.84 18.93
C LYS A 24 18.54 -5.68 17.80
N HIS A 25 17.99 -6.88 17.57
CA HIS A 25 18.40 -7.73 16.46
C HIS A 25 17.96 -7.11 15.12
N THR A 26 16.73 -6.59 15.04
CA THR A 26 16.22 -5.91 13.84
C THR A 26 17.09 -4.70 13.47
N LEU A 27 17.50 -3.86 14.43
CA LEU A 27 18.44 -2.75 14.20
C LEU A 27 19.77 -3.23 13.62
N LYS A 28 20.37 -4.28 14.18
CA LYS A 28 21.66 -4.82 13.68
C LYS A 28 21.56 -5.31 12.25
N ILE A 29 20.44 -5.95 11.90
CA ILE A 29 20.19 -6.41 10.53
C ILE A 29 20.02 -5.20 9.59
N ALA A 30 19.24 -4.18 9.99
CA ALA A 30 19.09 -2.94 9.21
C ALA A 30 20.44 -2.26 8.91
N LEU A 31 21.33 -2.15 9.91
CA LEU A 31 22.66 -1.55 9.72
C LEU A 31 23.52 -2.33 8.71
N ARG A 32 23.41 -3.66 8.69
CA ARG A 32 24.12 -4.51 7.71
C ARG A 32 23.53 -4.36 6.31
N ILE A 33 22.22 -4.32 6.18
CA ILE A 33 21.54 -4.09 4.89
C ILE A 33 21.92 -2.72 4.33
N LYS A 34 21.96 -1.69 5.18
CA LYS A 34 22.42 -0.37 4.78
C LYS A 34 23.87 -0.42 4.28
N GLU A 35 24.79 -1.02 5.05
CA GLU A 35 26.20 -1.17 4.64
C GLU A 35 26.32 -1.92 3.30
N LEU A 36 25.51 -2.95 3.08
CA LEU A 36 25.45 -3.67 1.82
C LEU A 36 25.05 -2.75 0.65
N ILE A 37 23.97 -1.98 0.80
CA ILE A 37 23.47 -1.08 -0.26
C ILE A 37 24.48 0.06 -0.54
N ASP A 38 25.09 0.62 0.50
CA ASP A 38 26.13 1.65 0.36
C ASP A 38 27.34 1.14 -0.46
N ILE A 39 27.71 -0.14 -0.29
CA ILE A 39 28.80 -0.78 -1.05
C ILE A 39 28.37 -1.14 -2.49
N LEU A 40 27.12 -1.57 -2.69
CA LEU A 40 26.58 -1.92 -4.01
C LEU A 40 26.39 -0.70 -4.90
N VAL A 41 26.00 0.44 -4.31
CA VAL A 41 25.73 1.69 -5.02
C VAL A 41 26.68 2.81 -4.52
N PRO A 42 27.96 2.75 -4.95
CA PRO A 42 28.97 3.74 -4.55
C PRO A 42 28.85 5.07 -5.32
N ILE A 43 28.25 5.07 -6.50
CA ILE A 43 28.08 6.24 -7.37
C ILE A 43 26.66 6.27 -7.95
N GLN A 44 26.28 7.41 -8.54
CA GLN A 44 25.05 7.54 -9.31
C GLN A 44 25.15 6.72 -10.61
N PHE A 45 24.31 5.71 -10.73
CA PHE A 45 24.04 4.96 -11.96
C PHE A 45 22.76 5.48 -12.62
N ASP A 46 22.53 5.06 -13.85
CA ASP A 46 21.21 5.17 -14.46
C ASP A 46 20.24 4.22 -13.74
N GLU A 47 19.02 4.68 -13.47
CA GLU A 47 18.02 3.95 -12.67
C GLU A 47 17.64 2.62 -13.32
N SER A 48 17.62 2.59 -14.65
CA SER A 48 17.34 1.40 -15.47
C SER A 48 18.27 0.23 -15.15
N VAL A 49 19.51 0.51 -14.72
CA VAL A 49 20.52 -0.50 -14.41
C VAL A 49 20.17 -1.28 -13.13
N ILE A 50 19.36 -0.71 -12.24
CA ILE A 50 19.00 -1.31 -10.95
C ILE A 50 17.64 -2.00 -11.05
N THR A 51 16.67 -1.32 -11.68
CA THR A 51 15.26 -1.72 -11.72
C THR A 51 14.99 -2.87 -12.70
N ARG A 52 15.78 -3.01 -13.77
CA ARG A 52 15.65 -4.10 -14.74
C ARG A 52 15.76 -5.47 -14.07
N ALA A 53 14.95 -6.43 -14.51
CA ALA A 53 14.97 -7.82 -14.00
C ALA A 53 16.34 -8.50 -14.16
N ASP A 54 17.07 -8.18 -15.23
CA ASP A 54 18.42 -8.68 -15.53
C ASP A 54 19.52 -7.71 -15.06
N SER A 55 19.31 -7.01 -13.95
CA SER A 55 20.28 -6.01 -13.50
C SER A 55 21.66 -6.61 -13.20
N PRO A 56 22.75 -5.96 -13.66
CA PRO A 56 24.11 -6.41 -13.38
C PRO A 56 24.56 -6.12 -11.94
N VAL A 57 23.83 -5.26 -11.22
CA VAL A 57 24.15 -4.84 -9.84
C VAL A 57 23.42 -5.68 -8.80
N ILE A 58 22.14 -5.98 -9.03
CA ILE A 58 21.35 -6.85 -8.14
C ILE A 58 21.30 -8.23 -8.78
N THR A 59 22.15 -9.13 -8.35
CA THR A 59 22.16 -10.54 -8.79
C THR A 59 21.56 -11.46 -7.73
N ASP A 60 21.23 -12.70 -8.08
CA ASP A 60 20.74 -13.68 -7.08
C ASP A 60 21.73 -13.90 -5.93
N SER A 61 23.03 -13.80 -6.22
CA SER A 61 24.08 -13.83 -5.18
C SER A 61 24.01 -12.64 -4.22
N VAL A 62 23.49 -11.49 -4.65
CA VAL A 62 23.23 -10.34 -3.77
C VAL A 62 21.99 -10.61 -2.91
N LEU A 63 20.95 -11.23 -3.45
CA LEU A 63 19.77 -11.64 -2.67
C LEU A 63 20.16 -12.64 -1.57
N ASP A 64 21.05 -13.58 -1.86
CA ASP A 64 21.60 -14.49 -0.86
C ASP A 64 22.41 -13.76 0.21
N LEU A 65 23.19 -12.74 -0.16
CA LEU A 65 23.90 -11.90 0.82
C LEU A 65 22.95 -11.12 1.74
N VAL A 66 21.80 -10.68 1.22
CA VAL A 66 20.74 -10.04 2.02
C VAL A 66 20.13 -11.04 2.99
N ARG A 67 19.80 -12.26 2.53
CA ARG A 67 19.30 -13.35 3.39
C ARG A 67 20.31 -13.77 4.46
N GLU A 68 21.59 -13.75 4.13
CA GLU A 68 22.68 -14.01 5.06
C GLU A 68 22.89 -12.87 6.07
N ALA A 69 22.55 -11.61 5.73
CA ALA A 69 22.69 -10.48 6.64
C ALA A 69 21.78 -10.58 7.88
N ALA A 70 20.62 -11.24 7.71
CA ALA A 70 19.72 -11.61 8.81
C ALA A 70 20.34 -12.60 9.81
N GLY A 71 21.11 -13.57 9.30
CA GLY A 71 21.81 -14.56 10.11
C GLY A 71 20.95 -15.70 10.57
N GLY A 72 21.42 -16.37 11.62
CA GLY A 72 20.77 -17.55 12.18
C GLY A 72 21.34 -18.87 11.67
N LYS A 73 20.95 -19.97 12.32
CA LYS A 73 21.34 -21.33 11.93
C LYS A 73 20.24 -21.94 11.06
N GLY A 74 20.67 -22.55 9.94
CA GLY A 74 19.80 -23.18 8.94
C GLY A 74 19.63 -22.33 7.67
N ASP A 75 19.25 -22.97 6.57
CA ASP A 75 19.13 -22.32 5.24
C ASP A 75 17.74 -21.74 4.97
N GLY A 76 16.95 -21.45 6.01
CA GLY A 76 15.58 -20.94 5.91
C GLY A 76 14.48 -22.00 5.98
N ALA A 77 14.82 -23.27 6.20
CA ALA A 77 13.85 -24.35 6.36
C ALA A 77 12.91 -24.13 7.56
N GLN A 78 11.70 -24.72 7.49
CA GLN A 78 10.68 -24.61 8.55
C GLN A 78 11.24 -25.07 9.91
N GLY A 79 11.13 -24.22 10.93
CA GLY A 79 11.65 -24.49 12.29
C GLY A 79 13.12 -24.11 12.53
N SER A 80 13.83 -23.57 11.54
CA SER A 80 15.20 -23.04 11.72
C SER A 80 15.22 -21.63 12.35
N SER A 81 16.27 -21.30 13.11
CA SER A 81 16.41 -19.95 13.68
C SER A 81 16.70 -18.88 12.62
N SER A 82 17.27 -19.26 11.47
CA SER A 82 17.43 -18.36 10.32
C SER A 82 16.11 -17.80 9.79
N ARG A 83 15.04 -18.61 9.78
CA ARG A 83 13.72 -18.21 9.29
C ARG A 83 13.11 -17.09 10.12
N ARG A 84 13.35 -17.13 11.44
CA ARG A 84 12.97 -16.06 12.38
C ARG A 84 13.63 -14.73 12.05
N TYR A 85 14.92 -14.73 11.73
CA TYR A 85 15.67 -13.50 11.46
C TYR A 85 15.49 -12.98 10.02
N ARG A 86 15.14 -13.86 9.08
CA ARG A 86 14.80 -13.48 7.70
C ARG A 86 13.42 -12.83 7.56
N ALA A 87 12.51 -13.09 8.50
CA ALA A 87 11.15 -12.57 8.45
C ALA A 87 11.06 -11.02 8.34
N PRO A 88 11.80 -10.22 9.15
CA PRO A 88 11.74 -8.76 9.06
C PRO A 88 12.48 -8.14 7.86
N LEU A 89 13.08 -8.91 6.94
CA LEU A 89 13.97 -8.36 5.90
C LEU A 89 13.27 -7.30 5.02
N ILE A 90 12.03 -7.53 4.60
CA ILE A 90 11.27 -6.58 3.76
C ILE A 90 11.02 -5.29 4.54
N PHE A 91 10.55 -5.40 5.78
CA PHE A 91 10.35 -4.26 6.67
C PHE A 91 11.65 -3.44 6.86
N LEU A 92 12.79 -4.11 7.02
CA LEU A 92 14.09 -3.45 7.20
C LEU A 92 14.59 -2.78 5.92
N LEU A 93 14.37 -3.37 4.74
CA LEU A 93 14.69 -2.76 3.46
C LEU A 93 13.88 -1.46 3.24
N LEU A 94 12.58 -1.49 3.54
CA LEU A 94 11.71 -0.31 3.49
C LEU A 94 12.11 0.75 4.54
N THR A 95 12.54 0.33 5.72
CA THR A 95 13.07 1.27 6.73
C THR A 95 14.35 1.94 6.25
N VAL A 96 15.24 1.19 5.60
CA VAL A 96 16.48 1.72 5.01
C VAL A 96 16.15 2.67 3.84
N LYS A 97 15.14 2.35 3.02
CA LYS A 97 14.59 3.25 1.99
C LYS A 97 14.16 4.58 2.61
N ARG A 98 13.29 4.56 3.63
CA ARG A 98 12.83 5.76 4.35
C ARG A 98 14.01 6.63 4.81
N TRP A 99 15.06 6.00 5.34
CA TRP A 99 16.26 6.72 5.76
C TRP A 99 16.98 7.40 4.60
N TYR A 100 17.07 6.75 3.43
CA TYR A 100 17.66 7.37 2.24
C TYR A 100 16.82 8.52 1.70
N ASP A 101 15.48 8.38 1.68
CA ASP A 101 14.57 9.46 1.27
C ASP A 101 14.73 10.68 2.19
N ASP A 102 14.72 10.46 3.52
CA ASP A 102 14.95 11.52 4.51
C ASP A 102 16.32 12.21 4.32
N MET A 103 17.35 11.45 3.93
CA MET A 103 18.69 12.01 3.64
C MET A 103 18.73 12.77 2.33
N ALA A 104 18.00 12.33 1.30
CA ALA A 104 17.90 13.04 0.02
C ALA A 104 17.28 14.43 0.21
N ASP A 105 16.24 14.52 1.05
CA ASP A 105 15.58 15.79 1.40
C ASP A 105 16.51 16.73 2.18
N GLN A 106 17.34 16.19 3.09
CA GLN A 106 18.27 16.97 3.90
C GLN A 106 19.54 17.36 3.13
N GLN A 107 20.01 16.51 2.22
CA GLN A 107 21.29 16.64 1.51
C GLN A 107 21.08 16.77 0.00
N LEU A 108 20.51 17.91 -0.41
CA LEU A 108 20.17 18.21 -1.81
C LEU A 108 21.31 18.05 -2.83
N PHE A 109 22.58 18.10 -2.40
CA PHE A 109 23.75 17.97 -3.30
C PHE A 109 24.02 16.52 -3.76
N ASP A 110 23.66 15.53 -2.95
CA ASP A 110 23.81 14.10 -3.23
C ASP A 110 22.43 13.40 -3.29
N ALA A 111 21.35 14.17 -3.45
CA ALA A 111 19.98 13.68 -3.43
C ALA A 111 19.74 12.54 -4.44
N ASP A 112 20.26 12.68 -5.66
CA ASP A 112 20.12 11.64 -6.69
C ASP A 112 20.78 10.31 -6.31
N LEU A 113 21.92 10.36 -5.59
CA LEU A 113 22.61 9.15 -5.13
C LEU A 113 21.81 8.45 -4.04
N PHE A 114 21.25 9.21 -3.10
CA PHE A 114 20.39 8.66 -2.06
C PHE A 114 19.08 8.12 -2.64
N GLY A 115 18.48 8.81 -3.61
CA GLY A 115 17.32 8.31 -4.36
C GLY A 115 17.62 6.98 -5.05
N LEU A 116 18.77 6.87 -5.73
CA LEU A 116 19.18 5.61 -6.38
C LEU A 116 19.38 4.46 -5.37
N ARG A 117 19.91 4.75 -4.18
CA ARG A 117 20.03 3.77 -3.08
C ARG A 117 18.67 3.36 -2.52
N ALA A 118 17.72 4.28 -2.48
CA ALA A 118 16.33 3.99 -2.14
C ALA A 118 15.70 3.04 -3.18
N SER A 119 15.80 3.35 -4.48
CA SER A 119 15.32 2.48 -5.56
C SER A 119 15.99 1.10 -5.56
N ALA A 120 17.27 1.02 -5.17
CA ALA A 120 17.96 -0.25 -4.99
C ALA A 120 17.42 -1.08 -3.82
N ALA A 121 17.10 -0.44 -2.69
CA ALA A 121 16.47 -1.11 -1.55
C ALA A 121 15.10 -1.69 -1.93
N GLU A 122 14.30 -0.96 -2.71
CA GLU A 122 13.00 -1.39 -3.23
C GLU A 122 13.13 -2.56 -4.20
N SER A 123 14.05 -2.46 -5.16
CA SER A 123 14.29 -3.53 -6.14
C SER A 123 14.73 -4.83 -5.47
N ILE A 124 15.55 -4.74 -4.41
CA ILE A 124 15.93 -5.90 -3.59
C ILE A 124 14.71 -6.46 -2.84
N ALA A 125 13.86 -5.60 -2.27
CA ALA A 125 12.66 -6.03 -1.54
C ALA A 125 11.65 -6.72 -2.47
N GLN A 126 11.40 -6.16 -3.66
CA GLN A 126 10.54 -6.73 -4.69
C GLN A 126 11.01 -8.15 -5.07
N ARG A 127 12.29 -8.31 -5.42
CA ARG A 127 12.83 -9.63 -5.77
C ARG A 127 12.84 -10.60 -4.60
N LEU A 128 13.03 -10.11 -3.38
CA LEU A 128 12.95 -10.96 -2.20
C LEU A 128 11.53 -11.53 -2.04
N ILE A 129 10.49 -10.72 -2.27
CA ILE A 129 9.09 -11.16 -2.27
C ILE A 129 8.86 -12.21 -3.35
N ASP A 130 9.25 -11.94 -4.59
CA ASP A 130 9.03 -12.84 -5.72
C ASP A 130 9.80 -14.17 -5.59
N SER A 131 10.91 -14.16 -4.84
CA SER A 131 11.70 -15.36 -4.58
C SER A 131 11.16 -16.28 -3.49
N GLN A 132 10.12 -15.89 -2.74
CA GLN A 132 9.56 -16.72 -1.68
C GLN A 132 8.46 -17.65 -2.22
N GLU A 133 8.66 -18.96 -2.08
CA GLU A 133 7.68 -19.98 -2.46
C GLU A 133 6.65 -20.27 -1.34
N ASP A 134 7.01 -20.13 -0.06
CA ASP A 134 6.09 -20.37 1.06
C ASP A 134 5.23 -19.13 1.35
N GLU A 135 4.01 -19.14 0.81
CA GLU A 135 3.05 -18.04 0.89
C GLU A 135 2.62 -17.73 2.32
N ARG A 136 2.42 -18.75 3.16
CA ARG A 136 1.97 -18.55 4.53
C ARG A 136 3.01 -17.76 5.32
N TYR A 137 4.28 -18.07 5.08
CA TYR A 137 5.41 -17.33 5.66
C TYR A 137 5.56 -15.93 5.08
N LEU A 138 5.44 -15.79 3.75
CA LEU A 138 5.50 -14.48 3.09
C LEU A 138 4.39 -13.55 3.63
N PHE A 139 3.14 -14.01 3.65
CA PHE A 139 2.00 -13.18 4.05
C PHE A 139 2.01 -12.90 5.54
N ARG A 140 2.08 -13.92 6.40
CA ARG A 140 1.96 -13.72 7.84
C ARG A 140 3.23 -13.11 8.45
N ASP A 141 4.38 -13.71 8.19
CA ASP A 141 5.61 -13.44 8.94
C ASP A 141 6.46 -12.33 8.28
N MET A 142 6.51 -12.25 6.94
CA MET A 142 7.31 -11.21 6.26
C MET A 142 6.55 -9.90 6.01
N LEU A 143 5.28 -10.00 5.59
CA LEU A 143 4.48 -8.85 5.17
C LEU A 143 3.61 -8.30 6.32
N CYS A 144 2.68 -9.10 6.85
CA CYS A 144 1.68 -8.66 7.82
C CYS A 144 2.25 -8.40 9.23
N GLN A 145 3.27 -9.15 9.65
CA GLN A 145 3.80 -9.03 11.01
C GLN A 145 4.38 -7.63 11.28
N ARG A 146 4.02 -7.06 12.44
CA ARG A 146 4.57 -5.78 12.91
C ARG A 146 5.91 -5.97 13.60
N TYR A 147 6.89 -5.19 13.19
CA TYR A 147 8.25 -5.16 13.73
C TYR A 147 8.58 -3.78 14.30
N SER A 148 9.43 -3.74 15.33
CA SER A 148 9.95 -2.50 15.90
C SER A 148 11.48 -2.47 15.87
N ILE A 149 12.04 -1.27 15.96
CA ILE A 149 13.47 -1.01 15.93
C ILE A 149 13.83 -0.16 17.14
N THR A 150 14.89 -0.53 17.85
CA THR A 150 15.40 0.30 18.95
C THR A 150 16.15 1.51 18.41
N LEU A 151 15.69 2.72 18.72
CA LEU A 151 16.38 3.98 18.43
C LEU A 151 16.74 4.65 19.75
N ASN A 152 18.03 4.92 19.98
CA ASN A 152 18.52 5.61 21.19
C ASN A 152 18.11 4.97 22.54
N GLY A 153 17.80 3.67 22.55
CA GLY A 153 17.37 2.95 23.76
C GLY A 153 15.87 2.89 23.98
N GLU A 154 15.07 3.51 23.10
CA GLU A 154 13.62 3.42 23.06
C GLU A 154 13.18 2.59 21.84
N ASP A 155 12.15 1.77 22.02
CA ASP A 155 11.59 0.96 20.94
C ASP A 155 10.64 1.84 20.10
N SER A 156 10.82 1.84 18.78
CA SER A 156 9.91 2.53 17.87
C SER A 156 8.53 1.88 17.88
N ASP A 157 7.51 2.63 17.45
CA ASP A 157 6.17 2.08 17.23
C ASP A 157 6.25 0.89 16.26
N PRO A 158 5.59 -0.25 16.57
CA PRO A 158 5.57 -1.41 15.69
C PRO A 158 4.86 -1.08 14.38
N ALA A 159 5.50 -1.39 13.26
CA ALA A 159 4.92 -1.20 11.93
C ALA A 159 5.10 -2.48 11.08
N SER A 160 4.12 -2.78 10.25
CA SER A 160 4.17 -3.89 9.30
C SER A 160 4.87 -3.47 8.00
N ALA A 161 5.48 -4.43 7.28
CA ALA A 161 6.04 -4.14 5.96
C ALA A 161 4.95 -3.71 4.95
N LEU A 162 3.72 -4.25 5.06
CA LEU A 162 2.59 -3.84 4.23
C LEU A 162 2.25 -2.36 4.44
N GLU A 163 2.09 -1.97 5.71
CA GLU A 163 1.77 -0.60 6.12
C GLU A 163 2.88 0.36 5.69
N LEU A 164 4.13 0.01 5.98
CA LEU A 164 5.28 0.84 5.65
C LEU A 164 5.48 1.02 4.14
N ALA A 165 5.21 0.00 3.32
CA ALA A 165 5.31 0.10 1.86
C ALA A 165 4.33 1.13 1.29
N VAL A 166 3.08 1.14 1.78
CA VAL A 166 2.05 2.10 1.37
C VAL A 166 2.36 3.49 1.89
N ASP A 167 2.78 3.62 3.16
CA ASP A 167 3.11 4.91 3.76
C ASP A 167 4.29 5.60 3.04
N LEU A 168 5.26 4.81 2.53
CA LEU A 168 6.40 5.29 1.74
C LEU A 168 6.13 5.38 0.23
N HIS A 169 4.88 5.13 -0.23
CA HIS A 169 4.50 5.08 -1.64
C HIS A 169 5.48 4.26 -2.51
N SER A 170 5.87 3.06 -2.04
CA SER A 170 6.85 2.19 -2.71
C SER A 170 6.19 1.38 -3.84
N THR A 171 5.97 2.00 -4.99
CA THR A 171 5.23 1.38 -6.11
C THR A 171 5.81 0.05 -6.60
N PRO A 172 7.14 -0.17 -6.70
CA PRO A 172 7.70 -1.43 -7.20
C PRO A 172 7.49 -2.61 -6.24
N VAL A 173 7.54 -2.33 -4.93
CA VAL A 173 7.29 -3.35 -3.90
C VAL A 173 5.80 -3.68 -3.85
N ILE A 174 4.94 -2.66 -3.92
CA ILE A 174 3.49 -2.85 -3.90
C ILE A 174 3.02 -3.59 -5.15
N SER A 175 3.60 -3.31 -6.32
CA SER A 175 3.21 -3.96 -7.59
C SER A 175 3.68 -5.41 -7.71
N SER A 176 4.53 -5.89 -6.80
CA SER A 176 5.02 -7.28 -6.80
C SER A 176 3.88 -8.30 -6.66
N GLY A 177 4.06 -9.47 -7.28
CA GLY A 177 3.02 -10.50 -7.33
C GLY A 177 2.66 -11.04 -5.95
N GLY A 178 3.68 -11.31 -5.12
CA GLY A 178 3.48 -11.77 -3.75
C GLY A 178 2.79 -10.74 -2.85
N TYR A 179 3.11 -9.44 -3.00
CA TYR A 179 2.46 -8.37 -2.25
C TYR A 179 0.99 -8.23 -2.66
N GLN A 180 0.69 -8.22 -3.96
CA GLN A 180 -0.69 -8.09 -4.45
C GLN A 180 -1.56 -9.29 -4.07
N ARG A 181 -1.01 -10.51 -4.06
CA ARG A 181 -1.72 -11.69 -3.54
C ARG A 181 -2.03 -11.55 -2.05
N CYS A 182 -1.08 -11.06 -1.25
CA CYS A 182 -1.32 -10.76 0.16
C CYS A 182 -2.47 -9.74 0.33
N ILE A 183 -2.43 -8.61 -0.39
CA ILE A 183 -3.50 -7.60 -0.36
C ILE A 183 -4.84 -8.19 -0.79
N LYS A 184 -4.87 -9.07 -1.79
CA LYS A 184 -6.08 -9.76 -2.23
C LYS A 184 -6.66 -10.66 -1.14
N TRP A 185 -5.82 -11.38 -0.40
CA TRP A 185 -6.23 -12.20 0.75
C TRP A 185 -6.77 -11.34 1.91
N LEU A 186 -6.17 -10.17 2.15
CA LEU A 186 -6.67 -9.17 3.10
C LEU A 186 -8.03 -8.60 2.63
N TRP A 187 -8.16 -8.25 1.36
CA TRP A 187 -9.39 -7.73 0.76
C TRP A 187 -10.55 -8.72 0.84
N ASN A 188 -10.28 -10.00 0.58
CA ASN A 188 -11.24 -11.09 0.67
C ASN A 188 -11.53 -11.53 2.12
N GLY A 189 -10.79 -11.05 3.12
CA GLY A 189 -11.00 -11.39 4.53
C GLY A 189 -10.49 -12.78 4.92
N TRP A 190 -9.52 -13.32 4.19
CA TRP A 190 -8.86 -14.59 4.51
C TRP A 190 -7.77 -14.41 5.56
N ILE A 191 -7.19 -13.21 5.62
CA ILE A 191 -6.28 -12.77 6.68
C ILE A 191 -7.01 -11.67 7.45
N VAL A 192 -7.14 -11.86 8.77
CA VAL A 192 -7.86 -10.94 9.66
C VAL A 192 -6.96 -10.58 10.84
N GLN A 193 -7.05 -9.33 11.30
CA GLN A 193 -6.36 -8.91 12.52
C GLN A 193 -6.94 -9.64 13.74
N SER A 194 -6.08 -10.12 14.63
CA SER A 194 -6.52 -10.80 15.85
C SER A 194 -7.26 -9.84 16.77
N VAL A 195 -8.34 -10.32 17.38
CA VAL A 195 -9.12 -9.56 18.37
C VAL A 195 -8.37 -9.42 19.69
N GLU A 196 -7.53 -10.40 20.03
CA GLU A 196 -6.78 -10.44 21.29
C GLU A 196 -5.53 -9.54 21.25
N ASP A 197 -4.82 -9.55 20.12
CA ASP A 197 -3.58 -8.79 19.90
C ASP A 197 -3.69 -8.02 18.56
N PRO A 198 -3.88 -6.68 18.59
CA PRO A 198 -3.97 -5.86 17.38
C PRO A 198 -2.71 -5.88 16.50
N ASP A 199 -1.57 -6.34 17.03
CA ASP A 199 -0.32 -6.40 16.27
C ASP A 199 -0.15 -7.69 15.47
N GLU A 200 -1.12 -8.61 15.53
CA GLU A 200 -1.03 -9.91 14.88
C GLU A 200 -2.13 -10.13 13.85
N TYR A 201 -1.74 -10.62 12.69
CA TYR A 201 -2.64 -11.05 11.63
C TYR A 201 -2.71 -12.58 11.62
N VAL A 202 -3.93 -13.12 11.61
CA VAL A 202 -4.20 -14.55 11.70
C VAL A 202 -5.01 -14.98 10.47
N PHE A 203 -4.74 -16.18 9.98
CA PHE A 203 -5.52 -16.79 8.91
C PHE A 203 -6.91 -17.19 9.42
N TYR A 204 -7.93 -16.92 8.62
CA TYR A 204 -9.30 -17.28 8.94
C TYR A 204 -9.50 -18.80 8.88
N LYS A 205 -9.90 -19.39 10.00
CA LYS A 205 -9.98 -20.85 10.18
C LYS A 205 -11.03 -21.52 9.29
N SER A 206 -12.22 -20.93 9.22
CA SER A 206 -13.36 -21.54 8.53
C SER A 206 -13.33 -21.31 7.02
N LEU A 207 -12.17 -20.98 6.44
CA LEU A 207 -12.03 -20.70 5.01
C LEU A 207 -12.45 -21.88 4.12
N GLY A 208 -12.12 -23.11 4.54
CA GLY A 208 -12.45 -24.34 3.81
C GLY A 208 -13.74 -25.03 4.28
N VAL A 209 -14.49 -24.43 5.21
CA VAL A 209 -15.73 -25.01 5.74
C VAL A 209 -16.89 -24.64 4.82
N THR A 210 -17.59 -25.65 4.31
CA THR A 210 -18.66 -25.50 3.30
C THR A 210 -20.04 -25.22 3.92
N ASP A 211 -20.13 -25.21 5.25
CA ASP A 211 -21.37 -24.98 6.00
C ASP A 211 -21.86 -23.53 5.85
N TRP A 212 -23.13 -23.39 5.45
CA TRP A 212 -23.74 -22.07 5.25
C TRP A 212 -23.90 -21.27 6.54
N GLN A 213 -24.19 -21.94 7.66
CA GLN A 213 -24.45 -21.29 8.95
C GLN A 213 -23.18 -20.67 9.56
N VAL A 214 -22.01 -21.24 9.28
CA VAL A 214 -20.72 -20.76 9.80
C VAL A 214 -20.32 -19.42 9.18
N HIS A 215 -20.79 -19.15 7.96
CA HIS A 215 -20.53 -17.88 7.28
C HIS A 215 -21.60 -16.82 7.57
N PHE A 216 -22.65 -17.16 8.31
CA PHE A 216 -23.73 -16.24 8.68
C PHE A 216 -23.41 -15.43 9.94
N ASP A 217 -22.19 -14.87 9.99
CA ASP A 217 -21.67 -14.16 11.16
C ASP A 217 -21.47 -12.66 10.85
N PRO A 218 -22.01 -11.74 11.68
CA PRO A 218 -21.79 -10.30 11.57
C PRO A 218 -20.32 -9.88 11.54
N ASP A 219 -19.43 -10.64 12.17
CA ASP A 219 -17.99 -10.35 12.16
C ASP A 219 -17.38 -10.41 10.75
N ARG A 220 -18.01 -11.13 9.81
CA ARG A 220 -17.58 -11.14 8.41
C ARG A 220 -17.74 -9.80 7.71
N LEU A 221 -18.61 -8.92 8.22
CA LEU A 221 -18.76 -7.55 7.72
C LEU A 221 -17.49 -6.71 7.96
N LYS A 222 -16.56 -7.15 8.83
CA LYS A 222 -15.23 -6.52 9.00
C LYS A 222 -14.34 -6.66 7.75
N THR A 223 -14.70 -7.55 6.83
CA THR A 223 -13.95 -7.77 5.58
C THR A 223 -14.06 -6.55 4.65
N PRO A 224 -12.94 -6.00 4.13
CA PRO A 224 -12.93 -4.81 3.28
C PRO A 224 -13.86 -4.89 2.07
N LYS A 225 -13.89 -6.04 1.39
CA LYS A 225 -14.76 -6.28 0.23
C LYS A 225 -16.23 -6.02 0.53
N TYR A 226 -16.75 -6.58 1.63
CA TYR A 226 -18.16 -6.41 1.99
C TYR A 226 -18.46 -5.00 2.49
N GLN A 227 -17.55 -4.39 3.25
CA GLN A 227 -17.69 -2.98 3.66
C GLN A 227 -17.81 -2.06 2.45
N ASN A 228 -16.95 -2.25 1.45
CA ASN A 228 -16.98 -1.45 0.23
C ASN A 228 -18.31 -1.61 -0.53
N TYR A 229 -18.86 -2.83 -0.64
CA TYR A 229 -20.17 -3.03 -1.28
C TYR A 229 -21.32 -2.39 -0.50
N VAL A 230 -21.32 -2.50 0.82
CA VAL A 230 -22.36 -1.89 1.67
C VAL A 230 -22.26 -0.36 1.62
N GLN A 231 -21.05 0.20 1.65
CA GLN A 231 -20.83 1.64 1.47
C GLN A 231 -21.29 2.13 0.10
N LEU A 232 -20.98 1.41 -0.98
CA LEU A 232 -21.47 1.73 -2.31
C LEU A 232 -23.01 1.71 -2.37
N PHE A 233 -23.64 0.69 -1.77
CA PHE A 233 -25.10 0.61 -1.69
C PHE A 233 -25.71 1.82 -0.97
N PHE A 234 -25.20 2.19 0.21
CA PHE A 234 -25.69 3.36 0.94
C PHE A 234 -25.38 4.67 0.22
N CYS A 235 -24.28 4.76 -0.54
CA CYS A 235 -24.00 5.92 -1.39
C CYS A 235 -25.03 6.06 -2.53
N LEU A 236 -25.38 4.96 -3.20
CA LEU A 236 -26.42 4.97 -4.24
C LEU A 236 -27.79 5.31 -3.66
N LEU A 237 -28.10 4.79 -2.47
CA LEU A 237 -29.33 5.12 -1.75
C LEU A 237 -29.37 6.60 -1.35
N TYR A 238 -28.25 7.17 -0.89
CA TYR A 238 -28.13 8.59 -0.57
C TYR A 238 -28.38 9.47 -1.80
N LEU A 239 -27.81 9.09 -2.95
CA LEU A 239 -28.03 9.78 -4.22
C LEU A 239 -29.50 9.73 -4.68
N LEU A 240 -30.14 8.57 -4.52
CA LEU A 240 -31.57 8.41 -4.79
C LEU A 240 -32.40 9.31 -3.88
N LEU A 241 -32.12 9.30 -2.56
CA LEU A 241 -32.80 10.16 -1.60
C LEU A 241 -32.62 11.65 -1.92
N TYR A 242 -31.40 12.09 -2.24
CA TYR A 242 -31.12 13.47 -2.65
C TYR A 242 -31.96 13.87 -3.89
N THR A 243 -31.97 13.01 -4.91
CA THR A 243 -32.71 13.26 -6.16
C THR A 243 -34.22 13.28 -5.91
N LEU A 244 -34.74 12.46 -5.01
CA LEU A 244 -36.13 12.50 -4.60
C LEU A 244 -36.43 13.80 -3.85
N THR A 245 -35.63 14.15 -2.85
CA THR A 245 -35.80 15.36 -2.02
C THR A 245 -35.79 16.63 -2.86
N ILE A 246 -34.86 16.79 -3.82
CA ILE A 246 -34.81 18.01 -4.64
C ILE A 246 -36.01 18.15 -5.60
N ASN A 247 -36.58 17.03 -6.03
CA ASN A 247 -37.76 17.01 -6.90
C ASN A 247 -39.07 17.17 -6.12
N THR A 248 -39.16 16.65 -4.89
CA THR A 248 -40.35 16.77 -4.05
C THR A 248 -40.45 18.13 -3.34
N LEU A 249 -39.32 18.81 -3.07
CA LEU A 249 -39.29 20.10 -2.38
C LEU A 249 -40.12 21.20 -3.06
N LYS A 250 -40.35 21.10 -4.37
CA LYS A 250 -41.14 22.07 -5.13
C LYS A 250 -42.65 21.98 -4.83
N ASN A 251 -43.14 20.82 -4.39
CA ASN A 251 -44.59 20.54 -4.30
C ASN A 251 -45.16 20.59 -2.87
N SER A 252 -44.34 20.47 -1.83
CA SER A 252 -44.80 20.37 -0.44
C SER A 252 -44.04 21.34 0.46
N GLY A 253 -44.75 22.29 1.08
CA GLY A 253 -44.21 23.12 2.16
C GLY A 253 -44.04 22.39 3.50
N ASN A 254 -44.27 21.07 3.53
CA ASN A 254 -44.18 20.20 4.69
C ASN A 254 -43.01 19.21 4.54
N PHE A 255 -42.49 18.73 5.67
CA PHE A 255 -41.43 17.72 5.74
C PHE A 255 -41.88 16.42 5.06
N ASP A 256 -41.15 15.99 4.04
CA ASP A 256 -41.38 14.71 3.35
C ASP A 256 -40.61 13.58 4.05
N ALA A 257 -41.08 12.35 3.91
CA ALA A 257 -40.39 11.18 4.46
C ALA A 257 -39.00 11.01 3.81
N ALA A 258 -38.89 11.24 2.50
CA ALA A 258 -37.61 11.22 1.79
C ALA A 258 -36.64 12.29 2.30
N GLU A 259 -37.15 13.49 2.59
CA GLU A 259 -36.38 14.60 3.18
C GLU A 259 -35.86 14.24 4.58
N PHE A 260 -36.70 13.62 5.42
CA PHE A 260 -36.27 13.12 6.73
C PHE A 260 -35.13 12.10 6.62
N PHE A 261 -35.28 11.08 5.77
CA PHE A 261 -34.23 10.07 5.57
C PHE A 261 -32.96 10.69 4.99
N PHE A 262 -33.06 11.62 4.04
CA PHE A 262 -31.90 12.31 3.48
C PHE A 262 -31.09 13.08 4.54
N PHE A 263 -31.77 13.86 5.40
CA PHE A 263 -31.08 14.57 6.49
C PHE A 263 -30.56 13.61 7.55
N PHE A 264 -31.28 12.53 7.86
CA PHE A 264 -30.79 11.47 8.76
C PHE A 264 -29.51 10.82 8.24
N PHE A 265 -29.44 10.52 6.94
CA PHE A 265 -28.24 9.99 6.31
C PHE A 265 -27.08 10.98 6.36
N THR A 266 -27.35 12.26 6.09
CA THR A 266 -26.35 13.32 6.16
C THR A 266 -25.80 13.45 7.58
N LEU A 267 -26.67 13.39 8.60
CA LEU A 267 -26.26 13.42 10.00
C LEU A 267 -25.35 12.23 10.36
N GLY A 268 -25.67 11.03 9.86
CA GLY A 268 -24.82 9.86 10.03
C GLY A 268 -23.43 10.05 9.43
N GLY A 269 -23.35 10.62 8.22
CA GLY A 269 -22.07 10.98 7.60
C GLY A 269 -21.26 12.01 8.41
N ILE A 270 -21.91 13.06 8.91
CA ILE A 270 -21.26 14.09 9.74
C ILE A 270 -20.69 13.50 11.03
N VAL A 271 -21.44 12.63 11.71
CA VAL A 271 -20.97 11.98 12.95
C VAL A 271 -19.79 11.06 12.68
N ASP A 272 -19.83 10.29 11.59
CA ASP A 272 -18.74 9.40 11.17
C ASP A 272 -17.44 10.18 10.90
N ASP A 273 -17.53 11.26 10.12
CA ASP A 273 -16.37 12.10 9.81
C ASP A 273 -15.87 12.89 11.04
N ALA A 274 -16.76 13.31 11.94
CA ALA A 274 -16.36 13.93 13.20
C ALA A 274 -15.60 12.96 14.12
N LEU A 275 -16.01 11.69 14.20
CA LEU A 275 -15.29 10.66 14.96
C LEU A 275 -13.92 10.37 14.34
N LYS A 276 -13.84 10.27 13.01
CA LYS A 276 -12.56 10.11 12.30
C LYS A 276 -11.62 11.28 12.56
N PHE A 277 -12.14 12.51 12.51
CA PHE A 277 -11.36 13.71 12.84
C PHE A 277 -10.85 13.68 14.29
N TYR A 278 -11.68 13.23 15.24
CA TYR A 278 -11.28 13.10 16.64
C TYR A 278 -10.15 12.09 16.85
N HIS A 279 -10.18 10.94 16.17
CA HIS A 279 -9.17 9.89 16.34
C HIS A 279 -7.89 10.11 15.53
N VAL A 280 -7.98 10.62 14.31
CA VAL A 280 -6.85 10.77 13.39
C VAL A 280 -6.16 12.14 13.52
N GLY A 281 -6.89 13.17 13.96
CA GLY A 281 -6.37 14.53 14.06
C GLY A 281 -6.15 15.19 12.70
N LEU A 282 -5.10 16.01 12.58
CA LEU A 282 -4.82 16.81 11.37
C LEU A 282 -4.57 15.98 10.10
N SER A 283 -4.11 14.74 10.25
CA SER A 283 -3.89 13.81 9.13
C SER A 283 -5.20 13.35 8.47
N TYR A 284 -6.36 13.73 9.02
CA TYR A 284 -7.67 13.49 8.41
C TYR A 284 -7.90 14.31 7.12
N PHE A 285 -7.25 15.48 6.97
CA PHE A 285 -7.51 16.38 5.85
C PHE A 285 -6.94 15.85 4.52
N GLY A 286 -7.65 14.93 3.89
CA GLY A 286 -7.46 14.52 2.51
C GLY A 286 -8.37 15.31 1.55
N PHE A 287 -8.00 15.37 0.26
CA PHE A 287 -8.78 16.05 -0.79
C PHE A 287 -10.26 15.62 -0.78
N TRP A 288 -10.50 14.32 -0.75
CA TRP A 288 -11.83 13.73 -0.77
C TRP A 288 -12.62 13.93 0.52
N ASN A 289 -11.94 13.93 1.68
CA ASN A 289 -12.57 14.23 2.96
C ASN A 289 -13.02 15.69 2.99
N MET A 290 -12.16 16.63 2.57
CA MET A 290 -12.51 18.04 2.45
C MET A 290 -13.66 18.29 1.47
N PHE A 291 -13.70 17.53 0.37
CA PHE A 291 -14.80 17.57 -0.59
C PHE A 291 -16.13 17.12 0.03
N ASN A 292 -16.11 16.02 0.81
CA ASN A 292 -17.28 15.52 1.53
C ASN A 292 -17.70 16.48 2.67
N ASP A 293 -16.75 17.04 3.42
CA ASP A 293 -17.01 18.02 4.47
C ASP A 293 -17.70 19.27 3.92
N THR A 294 -17.25 19.75 2.75
CA THR A 294 -17.87 20.89 2.05
C THR A 294 -19.32 20.57 1.67
N MET A 295 -19.56 19.37 1.15
CA MET A 295 -20.90 18.89 0.82
C MET A 295 -21.79 18.82 2.06
N TYR A 296 -21.32 18.21 3.15
CA TYR A 296 -22.07 18.14 4.40
C TYR A 296 -22.34 19.52 5.00
N PHE A 297 -21.37 20.44 4.93
CA PHE A 297 -21.54 21.82 5.37
C PHE A 297 -22.65 22.54 4.59
N LEU A 298 -22.71 22.39 3.27
CA LEU A 298 -23.77 22.97 2.43
C LEU A 298 -25.14 22.36 2.78
N VAL A 299 -25.23 21.04 2.92
CA VAL A 299 -26.48 20.37 3.30
C VAL A 299 -26.94 20.78 4.71
N ALA A 300 -26.01 20.85 5.67
CA ALA A 300 -26.29 21.29 7.04
C ALA A 300 -26.78 22.74 7.06
N THR A 301 -26.14 23.64 6.32
CA THR A 301 -26.58 25.04 6.18
C THR A 301 -27.99 25.12 5.60
N SER A 302 -28.27 24.35 4.54
CA SER A 302 -29.61 24.23 3.99
C SER A 302 -30.63 23.74 5.02
N PHE A 303 -30.26 22.75 5.85
CA PHE A 303 -31.10 22.21 6.92
C PHE A 303 -31.39 23.26 8.01
N PHE A 304 -30.42 24.07 8.42
CA PHE A 304 -30.64 25.13 9.40
C PHE A 304 -31.62 26.19 8.91
N PHE A 305 -31.47 26.66 7.66
CA PHE A 305 -32.45 27.58 7.05
C PHE A 305 -33.84 26.94 6.93
N ARG A 306 -33.89 25.63 6.69
CA ARG A 306 -35.16 24.87 6.66
C ARG A 306 -35.83 24.86 8.03
N LEU A 307 -35.08 24.58 9.10
CA LEU A 307 -35.58 24.62 10.47
C LEU A 307 -36.08 26.02 10.86
N GLU A 308 -35.31 27.06 10.52
CA GLU A 308 -35.70 28.45 10.75
C GLU A 308 -37.02 28.79 10.05
N ALA A 309 -37.20 28.35 8.79
CA ALA A 309 -38.44 28.54 8.05
C ALA A 309 -39.67 27.93 8.76
N PHE A 310 -39.50 26.81 9.47
CA PHE A 310 -40.58 26.14 10.23
C PHE A 310 -40.91 26.83 11.56
N THR A 311 -39.99 27.61 12.14
CA THR A 311 -40.30 28.41 13.35
C THR A 311 -41.26 29.56 13.06
N HIS A 312 -41.35 29.99 11.80
CA HIS A 312 -42.23 31.05 11.37
C HIS A 312 -43.61 30.54 10.93
N SER A 313 -44.65 31.32 11.22
CA SER A 313 -46.04 31.00 10.82
C SER A 313 -46.16 30.79 9.32
N SER A 314 -47.03 29.86 8.92
CA SER A 314 -47.24 29.41 7.54
C SER A 314 -47.61 30.52 6.54
N ALA A 315 -48.06 31.69 7.02
CA ALA A 315 -48.43 32.84 6.19
C ALA A 315 -47.40 33.98 6.17
N SER A 316 -46.22 33.81 6.79
CA SER A 316 -45.21 34.87 6.82
C SER A 316 -44.35 34.89 5.53
N PRO A 317 -44.04 36.07 4.96
CA PRO A 317 -43.17 36.16 3.79
C PRO A 317 -41.72 35.75 4.12
N LEU A 318 -41.32 35.84 5.39
CA LEU A 318 -40.01 35.38 5.85
C LEU A 318 -39.85 33.88 5.64
N ARG A 319 -40.87 33.06 5.97
CA ARG A 319 -40.83 31.61 5.74
C ARG A 319 -40.51 31.25 4.29
N GLU A 320 -41.15 31.91 3.33
CA GLU A 320 -40.93 31.66 1.91
C GLU A 320 -39.48 32.01 1.50
N SER A 321 -38.93 33.11 2.03
CA SER A 321 -37.55 33.51 1.76
C SER A 321 -36.53 32.50 2.29
N HIS A 322 -36.66 32.04 3.54
CA HIS A 322 -35.76 31.03 4.12
C HIS A 322 -35.89 29.67 3.39
N LEU A 323 -37.11 29.31 2.95
CA LEU A 323 -37.34 28.11 2.14
C LEU A 323 -36.63 28.18 0.79
N MET A 324 -36.70 29.33 0.10
CA MET A 324 -36.02 29.54 -1.17
C MET A 324 -34.49 29.52 -1.01
N ILE A 325 -33.96 30.13 0.05
CA ILE A 325 -32.52 30.12 0.34
C ILE A 325 -32.04 28.70 0.59
N SER A 326 -32.73 27.95 1.46
CA SER A 326 -32.47 26.52 1.72
C SER A 326 -32.44 25.71 0.40
N TYR A 327 -33.47 25.85 -0.45
CA TYR A 327 -33.51 25.14 -1.73
C TYR A 327 -32.37 25.53 -2.68
N ARG A 328 -32.03 26.82 -2.78
CA ARG A 328 -30.91 27.29 -3.63
C ARG A 328 -29.57 26.73 -3.16
N ILE A 329 -29.33 26.69 -1.84
CA ILE A 329 -28.11 26.10 -1.27
C ILE A 329 -28.07 24.60 -1.55
N LEU A 330 -29.19 23.89 -1.34
CA LEU A 330 -29.28 22.46 -1.62
C LEU A 330 -29.07 22.13 -3.10
N ALA A 331 -29.53 23.00 -4.01
CA ALA A 331 -29.29 22.86 -5.46
C ALA A 331 -27.81 23.07 -5.83
N CYS A 332 -27.11 24.00 -5.17
CA CYS A 332 -25.66 24.18 -5.35
C CYS A 332 -24.86 22.96 -4.89
N CYS A 333 -25.44 22.11 -4.02
CA CYS A 333 -24.82 20.87 -3.55
C CYS A 333 -24.87 19.73 -4.59
N ALA A 334 -25.68 19.83 -5.66
CA ALA A 334 -25.88 18.74 -6.61
C ALA A 334 -24.58 18.18 -7.20
N PRO A 335 -23.63 19.00 -7.70
CA PRO A 335 -22.38 18.49 -8.24
C PRO A 335 -21.57 17.69 -7.21
N PHE A 336 -21.59 18.11 -5.94
CA PHE A 336 -20.86 17.41 -4.87
C PHE A 336 -21.45 16.04 -4.56
N VAL A 337 -22.78 15.95 -4.47
CA VAL A 337 -23.47 14.67 -4.22
C VAL A 337 -23.24 13.68 -5.36
N TRP A 338 -23.27 14.15 -6.62
CA TRP A 338 -23.00 13.30 -7.78
C TRP A 338 -21.54 12.89 -7.88
N LEU A 339 -20.59 13.80 -7.66
CA LEU A 339 -19.16 13.50 -7.68
C LEU A 339 -18.74 12.50 -6.59
N ARG A 340 -19.50 12.42 -5.49
CA ARG A 340 -19.29 11.40 -4.44
C ARG A 340 -19.31 9.96 -4.99
N ILE A 341 -20.02 9.69 -6.08
CA ILE A 341 -20.03 8.33 -6.67
C ILE A 341 -18.63 7.93 -7.15
N LEU A 342 -17.84 8.89 -7.67
CA LEU A 342 -16.49 8.64 -8.20
C LEU A 342 -15.57 8.04 -7.13
N LEU A 343 -15.76 8.42 -5.86
CA LEU A 343 -15.03 7.84 -4.73
C LEU A 343 -15.16 6.33 -4.62
N TYR A 344 -16.32 5.78 -4.96
CA TYR A 344 -16.57 4.35 -4.87
C TYR A 344 -16.27 3.62 -6.19
N LEU A 345 -16.22 4.36 -7.30
CA LEU A 345 -15.77 3.83 -8.60
C LEU A 345 -14.25 3.60 -8.66
N GLU A 346 -13.48 4.05 -7.65
CA GLU A 346 -12.03 3.81 -7.54
C GLU A 346 -11.65 2.33 -7.57
N SER A 347 -12.58 1.43 -7.23
CA SER A 347 -12.36 -0.02 -7.31
C SER A 347 -12.19 -0.53 -8.75
N LEU A 348 -12.63 0.24 -9.76
CA LEU A 348 -12.44 -0.09 -11.17
C LEU A 348 -11.09 0.46 -11.66
N GLN A 349 -10.25 -0.39 -12.24
CA GLN A 349 -8.89 -0.02 -12.68
C GLN A 349 -8.81 1.27 -13.50
N PHE A 350 -9.66 1.41 -14.52
CA PHE A 350 -9.66 2.59 -15.39
C PHE A 350 -9.99 3.88 -14.63
N PHE A 351 -11.05 3.86 -13.82
CA PHE A 351 -11.48 5.05 -13.07
C PHE A 351 -10.54 5.36 -11.91
N GLY A 352 -10.07 4.34 -11.19
CA GLY A 352 -9.11 4.49 -10.09
C GLY A 352 -7.83 5.17 -10.54
N ALA A 353 -7.20 4.66 -11.60
CA ALA A 353 -6.00 5.27 -12.17
C ALA A 353 -6.23 6.74 -12.60
N MET A 354 -7.35 7.01 -13.28
CA MET A 354 -7.68 8.37 -13.72
C MET A 354 -7.91 9.35 -12.55
N LEU A 355 -8.52 8.89 -11.44
CA LEU A 355 -8.72 9.73 -10.25
C LEU A 355 -7.39 10.05 -9.55
N ILE A 356 -6.45 9.12 -9.51
CA ILE A 356 -5.10 9.38 -8.98
C ILE A 356 -4.42 10.45 -9.82
N VAL A 357 -4.40 10.27 -11.14
CA VAL A 357 -3.81 11.24 -12.08
C VAL A 357 -4.41 12.63 -11.87
N LEU A 358 -5.74 12.74 -11.79
CA LEU A 358 -6.43 14.01 -11.55
C LEU A 358 -6.01 14.67 -10.23
N THR A 359 -6.00 13.91 -9.13
CA THR A 359 -5.68 14.45 -7.80
C THR A 359 -4.21 14.88 -7.68
N GLN A 360 -3.29 14.12 -8.29
CA GLN A 360 -1.87 14.47 -8.33
C GLN A 360 -1.61 15.70 -9.20
N MET A 361 -2.24 15.82 -10.37
CA MET A 361 -2.17 17.02 -11.22
C MET A 361 -2.66 18.27 -10.45
N ILE A 362 -3.76 18.15 -9.68
CA ILE A 362 -4.24 19.25 -8.85
C ILE A 362 -3.21 19.60 -7.78
N ARG A 363 -2.60 18.61 -7.10
CA ARG A 363 -1.57 18.84 -6.07
C ARG A 363 -0.35 19.56 -6.63
N GLU A 364 0.18 19.14 -7.77
CA GLU A 364 1.35 19.75 -8.41
C GLU A 364 1.05 21.18 -8.92
N SER A 365 -0.17 21.42 -9.38
CA SER A 365 -0.60 22.74 -9.85
C SER A 365 -0.98 23.72 -8.73
N VAL A 366 -1.01 23.32 -7.45
CA VAL A 366 -1.36 24.23 -6.33
C VAL A 366 -0.45 25.46 -6.30
N ILE A 367 0.86 25.29 -6.51
CA ILE A 367 1.82 26.41 -6.54
C ILE A 367 1.44 27.40 -7.65
N PHE A 368 0.99 26.88 -8.80
CA PHE A 368 0.53 27.70 -9.90
C PHE A 368 -0.78 28.44 -9.57
N PHE A 369 -1.73 27.79 -8.88
CA PHE A 369 -2.94 28.46 -8.40
C PHE A 369 -2.64 29.56 -7.38
N VAL A 370 -1.66 29.36 -6.50
CA VAL A 370 -1.21 30.41 -5.56
C VAL A 370 -0.61 31.59 -6.33
N LEU A 371 0.22 31.34 -7.34
CA LEU A 371 0.78 32.38 -8.21
C LEU A 371 -0.33 33.13 -8.95
N LEU A 372 -1.32 32.42 -9.51
CA LEU A 372 -2.49 33.00 -10.17
C LEU A 372 -3.25 33.93 -9.21
N VAL A 373 -3.51 33.51 -7.97
CA VAL A 373 -4.20 34.33 -6.97
C VAL A 373 -3.40 35.59 -6.63
N ILE A 374 -2.08 35.48 -6.41
CA ILE A 374 -1.23 36.65 -6.10
C ILE A 374 -1.27 37.67 -7.25
N ILE A 375 -1.16 37.19 -8.48
CA ILE A 375 -1.22 38.05 -9.67
C ILE A 375 -2.60 38.70 -9.78
N CYS A 376 -3.68 37.93 -9.64
CA CYS A 376 -5.05 38.44 -9.65
C CYS A 376 -5.28 39.49 -8.56
N LEU A 377 -4.75 39.29 -7.34
CA LEU A 377 -4.84 40.28 -6.27
C LEU A 377 -4.07 41.56 -6.62
N GLY A 378 -2.90 41.45 -7.26
CA GLY A 378 -2.15 42.62 -7.72
C GLY A 378 -2.90 43.44 -8.77
N PHE A 379 -3.53 42.79 -9.73
CA PHE A 379 -4.38 43.47 -10.73
C PHE A 379 -5.68 44.00 -10.12
N LEU A 380 -6.30 43.26 -9.19
CA LEU A 380 -7.49 43.72 -8.47
C LEU A 380 -7.18 44.99 -7.68
N GLN A 381 -6.04 45.03 -6.98
CA GLN A 381 -5.55 46.22 -6.29
C GLN A 381 -5.33 47.39 -7.27
N ALA A 382 -4.80 47.13 -8.47
CA ALA A 382 -4.63 48.16 -9.49
C ALA A 382 -5.98 48.71 -9.99
N PHE A 383 -6.96 47.84 -10.27
CA PHE A 383 -8.30 48.27 -10.68
C PHE A 383 -9.03 49.04 -9.59
N ILE A 384 -8.96 48.59 -8.33
CA ILE A 384 -9.50 49.32 -7.18
C ILE A 384 -8.83 50.70 -7.06
N GLY A 385 -7.51 50.78 -7.26
CA GLY A 385 -6.78 52.05 -7.24
C GLY A 385 -7.24 53.02 -8.33
N LEU A 386 -7.56 52.52 -9.52
CA LEU A 386 -8.13 53.32 -10.62
C LEU A 386 -9.59 53.71 -10.33
N ASP A 387 -10.38 52.81 -9.75
CA ASP A 387 -11.77 53.05 -9.35
C ASP A 387 -11.86 54.18 -8.32
N PHE A 388 -10.94 54.24 -7.35
CA PHE A 388 -10.87 55.36 -6.39
C PHE A 388 -10.60 56.73 -7.03
N THR A 389 -10.02 56.77 -8.23
CA THR A 389 -9.76 58.04 -8.93
C THR A 389 -10.93 58.51 -9.78
N ASP A 390 -11.85 57.60 -10.14
CA ASP A 390 -13.07 57.92 -10.87
C ASP A 390 -14.27 57.86 -9.91
N GLU A 391 -14.71 59.02 -9.39
CA GLU A 391 -15.84 59.15 -8.44
C GLU A 391 -17.21 58.69 -8.98
N THR A 392 -17.27 58.11 -10.18
CA THR A 392 -18.52 57.95 -10.93
C THR A 392 -19.22 56.59 -10.76
N VAL A 393 -18.54 55.52 -10.32
CA VAL A 393 -19.19 54.20 -10.27
C VAL A 393 -18.58 53.28 -9.20
N ASP A 394 -19.39 52.76 -8.27
CA ASP A 394 -19.01 51.62 -7.42
C ASP A 394 -18.95 50.33 -8.29
N LEU A 395 -17.85 50.12 -9.03
CA LEU A 395 -17.71 49.00 -9.97
C LEU A 395 -17.05 47.76 -9.36
N LEU A 396 -16.69 47.75 -8.07
CA LEU A 396 -16.02 46.61 -7.45
C LEU A 396 -16.67 45.24 -7.78
N PRO A 397 -18.00 45.04 -7.69
CA PRO A 397 -18.63 43.76 -8.07
C PRO A 397 -18.53 43.46 -9.57
N HIS A 398 -18.61 44.49 -10.42
CA HIS A 398 -18.45 44.37 -11.85
C HIS A 398 -17.01 44.01 -12.22
N THR A 399 -16.03 44.72 -11.68
CA THR A 399 -14.59 44.46 -11.84
C THR A 399 -14.23 43.05 -11.43
N ILE A 400 -14.68 42.58 -10.26
CA ILE A 400 -14.44 41.21 -9.80
C ILE A 400 -15.06 40.19 -10.77
N ASN A 401 -16.30 40.42 -11.22
CA ASN A 401 -16.96 39.53 -12.18
C ASN A 401 -16.21 39.46 -13.52
N THR A 402 -15.83 40.61 -14.09
CA THR A 402 -15.07 40.67 -15.34
C THR A 402 -13.70 40.01 -15.21
N MET A 403 -13.01 40.18 -14.08
CA MET A 403 -11.76 39.48 -13.80
C MET A 403 -11.96 37.96 -13.71
N LEU A 404 -13.00 37.49 -13.03
CA LEU A 404 -13.34 36.07 -12.95
C LEU A 404 -13.67 35.48 -14.33
N LEU A 405 -14.44 36.18 -15.15
CA LEU A 405 -14.74 35.78 -16.53
C LEU A 405 -13.48 35.69 -17.39
N THR A 406 -12.55 36.63 -17.22
CA THR A 406 -11.25 36.61 -17.90
C THR A 406 -10.42 35.39 -17.51
N ILE A 407 -10.41 35.02 -16.22
CA ILE A 407 -9.76 33.80 -15.73
C ILE A 407 -10.38 32.54 -16.36
N MET A 408 -11.70 32.54 -16.56
CA MET A 408 -12.44 31.46 -17.24
C MET A 408 -12.27 31.47 -18.78
N ALA A 409 -11.23 32.11 -19.29
CA ALA A 409 -10.91 32.25 -20.71
C ALA A 409 -12.00 32.97 -21.55
N SER A 410 -12.77 33.86 -20.91
CA SER A 410 -13.78 34.71 -21.57
C SER A 410 -13.53 36.19 -21.26
N PRO A 411 -12.45 36.81 -21.80
CA PRO A 411 -12.17 38.22 -21.58
C PRO A 411 -13.23 39.12 -22.25
N ASP A 412 -13.63 40.18 -21.55
CA ASP A 412 -14.50 41.23 -22.04
C ASP A 412 -13.69 42.53 -22.15
N PHE A 413 -13.26 42.85 -23.37
CA PHE A 413 -12.41 44.01 -23.64
C PHE A 413 -13.15 45.35 -23.57
N ASP A 414 -14.48 45.33 -23.60
CA ASP A 414 -15.28 46.54 -23.56
C ASP A 414 -15.54 47.01 -22.12
N ALA A 415 -15.46 46.09 -21.15
CA ALA A 415 -15.75 46.33 -19.73
C ALA A 415 -14.89 47.41 -19.05
N PHE A 416 -13.64 47.61 -19.51
CA PHE A 416 -12.70 48.58 -18.91
C PHE A 416 -12.36 49.75 -19.85
N THR A 417 -13.22 50.03 -20.83
CA THR A 417 -13.06 51.18 -21.72
C THR A 417 -13.47 52.49 -21.06
N GLU A 418 -14.39 52.44 -20.10
CA GLU A 418 -14.89 53.62 -19.37
C GLU A 418 -14.12 53.88 -18.05
N LEU A 419 -13.45 52.87 -17.49
CA LEU A 419 -12.68 53.00 -16.24
C LEU A 419 -11.30 53.63 -16.48
N ALA A 420 -11.11 54.86 -15.99
CA ALA A 420 -9.85 55.60 -15.98
C ALA A 420 -9.09 55.54 -17.32
N ALA A 421 -9.81 55.77 -18.43
CA ALA A 421 -9.24 55.69 -19.77
C ALA A 421 -8.06 56.68 -19.93
N PRO A 422 -6.90 56.25 -20.46
CA PRO A 422 -6.58 54.96 -21.10
C PRO A 422 -5.95 53.90 -20.17
N TYR A 423 -5.72 54.21 -18.89
CA TYR A 423 -4.93 53.37 -17.98
C TYR A 423 -5.62 52.04 -17.66
N GLY A 424 -6.93 52.06 -17.38
CA GLY A 424 -7.70 50.84 -17.09
C GLY A 424 -7.68 49.84 -18.24
N THR A 425 -7.89 50.32 -19.47
CA THR A 425 -7.85 49.49 -20.69
C THR A 425 -6.47 48.87 -20.92
N ILE A 426 -5.38 49.63 -20.73
CA ILE A 426 -4.01 49.11 -20.89
C ILE A 426 -3.72 48.03 -19.85
N VAL A 427 -4.03 48.29 -18.57
CA VAL A 427 -3.82 47.33 -17.47
C VAL A 427 -4.64 46.06 -17.73
N TYR A 428 -5.87 46.19 -18.22
CA TYR A 428 -6.72 45.05 -18.56
C TYR A 428 -6.17 44.23 -19.74
N TYR A 429 -5.63 44.85 -20.79
CA TYR A 429 -4.97 44.10 -21.87
C TYR A 429 -3.77 43.29 -21.37
N PHE A 430 -2.94 43.88 -20.50
CA PHE A 430 -1.83 43.15 -19.87
C PHE A 430 -2.33 42.00 -18.99
N PHE A 431 -3.38 42.24 -18.19
CA PHE A 431 -4.01 41.21 -17.38
C PHE A 431 -4.56 40.07 -18.25
N ALA A 432 -5.37 40.37 -19.27
CA ALA A 432 -5.94 39.38 -20.17
C ALA A 432 -4.85 38.57 -20.90
N PHE A 433 -3.81 39.23 -21.41
CA PHE A 433 -2.67 38.55 -22.04
C PHE A 433 -1.96 37.62 -21.06
N LEU A 434 -1.64 38.11 -19.86
CA LEU A 434 -0.93 37.32 -18.86
C LEU A 434 -1.75 36.11 -18.42
N ILE A 435 -3.04 36.28 -18.10
CA ILE A 435 -3.89 35.18 -17.62
C ILE A 435 -4.21 34.18 -18.74
N THR A 436 -4.82 34.66 -19.83
CA THR A 436 -5.40 33.78 -20.86
C THR A 436 -4.34 33.22 -21.82
N THR A 437 -3.30 33.99 -22.14
CA THR A 437 -2.31 33.59 -23.14
C THR A 437 -1.06 32.98 -22.51
N LEU A 438 -0.57 33.53 -21.39
CA LEU A 438 0.65 33.03 -20.76
C LEU A 438 0.33 31.92 -19.74
N LEU A 439 -0.42 32.26 -18.68
CA LEU A 439 -0.68 31.36 -17.57
C LEU A 439 -1.46 30.12 -18.00
N LEU A 440 -2.56 30.27 -18.75
CA LEU A 440 -3.38 29.13 -19.16
C LEU A 440 -2.60 28.12 -20.02
N ASN A 441 -1.76 28.59 -20.94
CA ASN A 441 -0.94 27.71 -21.78
C ASN A 441 0.15 26.99 -20.98
N ILE A 442 0.77 27.66 -20.00
CA ILE A 442 1.71 27.02 -19.07
C ILE A 442 0.99 25.97 -18.22
N LEU A 443 -0.22 26.27 -17.74
CA LEU A 443 -1.02 25.32 -16.96
C LEU A 443 -1.37 24.07 -17.78
N ILE A 444 -1.79 24.23 -19.03
CA ILE A 444 -2.05 23.10 -19.94
C ILE A 444 -0.78 22.28 -20.16
N ALA A 445 0.37 22.93 -20.36
CA ALA A 445 1.64 22.22 -20.55
C ALA A 445 2.08 21.45 -19.30
N LEU A 446 1.94 22.04 -18.11
CA LEU A 446 2.23 21.37 -16.83
C LEU A 446 1.29 20.18 -16.62
N PHE A 447 0.00 20.35 -16.90
CA PHE A 447 -0.97 19.26 -16.84
C PHE A 447 -0.66 18.15 -17.84
N GLY A 448 -0.27 18.47 -19.07
CA GLY A 448 0.14 17.47 -20.05
C GLY A 448 1.36 16.67 -19.62
N SER A 449 2.38 17.35 -19.08
CA SER A 449 3.60 16.69 -18.58
C SER A 449 3.34 15.80 -17.37
N ALA A 450 2.58 16.29 -16.39
CA ALA A 450 2.22 15.53 -15.19
C ALA A 450 1.35 14.32 -15.54
N TYR A 451 0.39 14.50 -16.45
CA TYR A 451 -0.46 13.41 -16.93
C TYR A 451 0.36 12.28 -17.53
N SER A 452 1.31 12.57 -18.44
CA SER A 452 2.14 11.55 -19.08
C SER A 452 2.97 10.77 -18.07
N HIS A 453 3.64 11.45 -17.13
CA HIS A 453 4.48 10.81 -16.13
C HIS A 453 3.71 9.81 -15.24
N ILE A 454 2.48 10.16 -14.85
CA ILE A 454 1.65 9.28 -14.01
C ILE A 454 0.99 8.18 -14.86
N TYR A 455 0.59 8.50 -16.10
CA TYR A 455 -0.04 7.54 -16.99
C TYR A 455 0.88 6.38 -17.34
N ASP A 456 2.18 6.65 -17.54
CA ASP A 456 3.18 5.62 -17.82
C ASP A 456 3.27 4.57 -16.69
N ASN A 457 2.99 4.97 -15.45
CA ASN A 457 2.99 4.10 -14.26
C ASN A 457 1.57 3.81 -13.71
N ALA A 458 0.51 4.02 -14.52
CA ALA A 458 -0.88 3.97 -14.06
C ALA A 458 -1.29 2.63 -13.44
N THR A 459 -0.71 1.52 -13.87
CA THR A 459 -0.97 0.19 -13.30
C THR A 459 -0.42 0.08 -11.89
N GLU A 460 0.81 0.52 -11.65
CA GLU A 460 1.43 0.47 -10.33
C GLU A 460 0.72 1.40 -9.36
N GLU A 461 0.36 2.61 -9.83
CA GLU A 461 -0.42 3.58 -9.06
C GLU A 461 -1.80 3.04 -8.68
N TYR A 462 -2.49 2.35 -9.59
CA TYR A 462 -3.74 1.68 -9.26
C TYR A 462 -3.56 0.60 -8.19
N LEU A 463 -2.52 -0.24 -8.31
CA LEU A 463 -2.23 -1.28 -7.32
C LEU A 463 -1.89 -0.68 -5.94
N ALA A 464 -1.19 0.45 -5.91
CA ALA A 464 -0.95 1.22 -4.70
C ALA A 464 -2.24 1.78 -4.08
N LEU A 465 -3.16 2.31 -4.90
CA LEU A 465 -4.47 2.76 -4.44
C LEU A 465 -5.29 1.61 -3.84
N VAL A 466 -5.32 0.45 -4.49
CA VAL A 466 -6.04 -0.73 -3.99
C VAL A 466 -5.45 -1.21 -2.65
N ALA A 467 -4.13 -1.24 -2.53
CA ALA A 467 -3.44 -1.58 -1.28
C ALA A 467 -3.78 -0.58 -0.17
N SER A 468 -3.67 0.72 -0.44
CA SER A 468 -4.01 1.79 0.51
C SER A 468 -5.47 1.72 0.96
N LYS A 469 -6.40 1.53 0.01
CA LYS A 469 -7.82 1.35 0.30
C LYS A 469 -8.07 0.14 1.20
N THR A 470 -7.45 -1.00 0.90
CA THR A 470 -7.60 -2.24 1.67
C THR A 470 -7.09 -2.06 3.10
N LEU A 471 -5.91 -1.47 3.27
CA LEU A 471 -5.34 -1.22 4.60
C LEU A 471 -6.17 -0.21 5.40
N ARG A 472 -6.78 0.80 4.77
CA ARG A 472 -7.68 1.74 5.46
C ARG A 472 -8.91 1.06 6.06
N PHE A 473 -9.47 0.05 5.40
CA PHE A 473 -10.59 -0.73 5.93
C PHE A 473 -10.19 -1.65 7.08
N ILE A 474 -8.95 -2.14 7.07
CA ILE A 474 -8.44 -3.08 8.09
C ILE A 474 -7.90 -2.35 9.32
N ARG A 475 -7.24 -1.21 9.12
CA ARG A 475 -6.63 -0.39 10.20
C ARG A 475 -7.66 0.38 11.02
N ALA A 476 -8.90 0.51 10.54
CA ALA A 476 -9.94 1.23 11.27
C ALA A 476 -10.12 0.62 12.67
N PRO A 477 -9.92 1.40 13.75
CA PRO A 477 -9.86 0.91 15.13
C PRO A 477 -11.24 0.49 15.70
N ASP A 478 -12.27 0.43 14.86
CA ASP A 478 -13.62 0.15 15.28
C ASP A 478 -13.81 -1.35 15.48
N SER A 479 -14.02 -1.77 16.73
CA SER A 479 -14.39 -3.15 17.06
C SER A 479 -15.66 -3.61 16.33
N TYR A 480 -16.50 -2.66 15.88
CA TYR A 480 -17.75 -2.88 15.16
C TYR A 480 -17.91 -1.90 14.01
N VAL A 481 -17.98 -2.42 12.79
CA VAL A 481 -18.04 -1.59 11.60
C VAL A 481 -19.49 -1.27 11.25
N TYR A 482 -19.95 -0.09 11.66
CA TYR A 482 -21.24 0.45 11.25
C TYR A 482 -21.07 1.42 10.09
N VAL A 483 -21.54 1.02 8.91
CA VAL A 483 -21.53 1.90 7.74
C VAL A 483 -22.58 3.01 7.90
N PRO A 484 -22.25 4.30 7.68
CA PRO A 484 -23.24 5.37 7.68
C PRO A 484 -24.38 5.08 6.69
N PRO A 485 -25.65 5.19 7.10
CA PRO A 485 -26.18 5.92 8.28
C PRO A 485 -26.42 5.06 9.53
N LEU A 486 -26.13 3.75 9.48
CA LEU A 486 -26.43 2.82 10.57
C LEU A 486 -25.54 3.09 11.80
N ASN A 487 -24.46 3.86 11.66
CA ASN A 487 -23.63 4.35 12.76
C ASN A 487 -24.43 5.15 13.80
N LEU A 488 -25.48 5.89 13.39
CA LEU A 488 -26.35 6.58 14.32
C LEU A 488 -27.12 5.60 15.22
N ILE A 489 -27.39 4.39 14.74
CA ILE A 489 -28.11 3.39 15.52
C ILE A 489 -27.21 2.84 16.63
N GLU A 490 -25.94 2.59 16.32
CA GLU A 490 -24.95 2.26 17.35
C GLU A 490 -24.86 3.37 18.40
N VAL A 491 -24.69 4.62 17.97
CA VAL A 491 -24.57 5.75 18.90
C VAL A 491 -25.82 5.92 19.76
N LEU A 492 -27.02 5.87 19.16
CA LEU A 492 -28.29 6.15 19.84
C LEU A 492 -28.82 4.98 20.68
N PHE A 493 -28.71 3.74 20.19
CA PHE A 493 -29.32 2.56 20.83
C PHE A 493 -28.34 1.71 21.62
N VAL A 494 -27.03 1.81 21.37
CA VAL A 494 -26.02 0.95 21.99
C VAL A 494 -25.06 1.76 22.86
N LEU A 495 -24.44 2.81 22.31
CA LEU A 495 -23.42 3.61 23.01
C LEU A 495 -24.02 4.52 24.11
N LEU A 496 -25.02 5.35 23.77
CA LEU A 496 -25.65 6.28 24.73
C LEU A 496 -26.33 5.59 25.92
N PRO A 497 -27.14 4.53 25.73
CA PRO A 497 -27.87 3.91 26.84
C PRO A 497 -27.08 2.85 27.61
N PHE A 498 -26.17 2.10 26.96
CA PHE A 498 -25.51 0.94 27.56
C PHE A 498 -24.00 1.09 27.78
N GLY A 499 -23.36 2.12 27.22
CA GLY A 499 -21.89 2.28 27.30
C GLY A 499 -21.34 2.59 28.69
N TRP A 500 -22.13 3.19 29.59
CA TRP A 500 -21.68 3.56 30.94
C TRP A 500 -22.03 2.54 32.03
N THR A 501 -22.93 1.60 31.74
CA THR A 501 -23.57 0.74 32.76
C THR A 501 -23.36 -0.75 32.54
N THR A 502 -22.82 -1.17 31.39
CA THR A 502 -22.81 -2.58 30.97
C THR A 502 -21.39 -3.16 30.92
N ASP A 503 -21.24 -4.41 31.33
CA ASP A 503 -19.98 -5.17 31.20
C ASP A 503 -19.65 -5.44 29.72
N LYS A 504 -18.35 -5.49 29.38
CA LYS A 504 -17.86 -5.60 27.99
C LYS A 504 -18.50 -6.78 27.26
N GLN A 505 -18.57 -7.96 27.86
CA GLN A 505 -19.13 -9.16 27.23
C GLN A 505 -20.62 -9.03 26.90
N THR A 506 -21.37 -8.29 27.70
CA THR A 506 -22.80 -8.08 27.46
C THR A 506 -23.02 -7.03 26.38
N TYR A 507 -22.17 -5.99 26.36
CA TYR A 507 -22.12 -5.00 25.29
C TYR A 507 -21.84 -5.66 23.93
N GLU A 508 -20.86 -6.56 23.86
CA GLU A 508 -20.51 -7.28 22.63
C GLU A 508 -21.69 -8.12 22.11
N LYS A 509 -22.38 -8.83 23.00
CA LYS A 509 -23.56 -9.64 22.64
C LYS A 509 -24.70 -8.77 22.11
N ILE A 510 -25.04 -7.68 22.79
CA ILE A 510 -26.10 -6.76 22.36
C ILE A 510 -25.75 -6.21 20.98
N ASN A 511 -24.50 -5.77 20.79
CA ASN A 511 -24.07 -5.21 19.53
C ASN A 511 -24.15 -6.23 18.39
N HIS A 512 -23.75 -7.48 18.65
CA HIS A 512 -23.85 -8.57 17.69
C HIS A 512 -25.31 -8.85 17.27
N TYR A 513 -26.26 -8.85 18.21
CA TYR A 513 -27.70 -8.98 17.89
C TYR A 513 -28.22 -7.79 17.07
N VAL A 514 -27.80 -6.56 17.38
CA VAL A 514 -28.17 -5.36 16.64
C VAL A 514 -27.63 -5.43 15.21
N MET A 515 -26.36 -5.79 15.03
CA MET A 515 -25.79 -5.99 13.69
C MET A 515 -26.54 -7.07 12.91
N TYR A 516 -26.88 -8.18 13.54
CA TYR A 516 -27.67 -9.24 12.90
C TYR A 516 -29.03 -8.71 12.41
N LEU A 517 -29.72 -7.91 13.23
CA LEU A 517 -31.02 -7.34 12.89
C LEU A 517 -30.99 -6.35 11.72
N PHE A 518 -29.93 -5.54 11.59
CA PHE A 518 -29.83 -4.55 10.51
C PHE A 518 -29.19 -5.10 9.23
N TYR A 519 -28.22 -6.01 9.37
CA TYR A 519 -27.44 -6.54 8.25
C TYR A 519 -27.92 -7.91 7.75
N TRP A 520 -28.99 -8.50 8.29
CA TRP A 520 -29.47 -9.82 7.84
C TRP A 520 -29.61 -9.99 6.31
N PRO A 521 -30.07 -9.01 5.49
CA PRO A 521 -30.18 -9.20 4.05
C PRO A 521 -28.79 -9.29 3.40
N VAL A 522 -27.86 -8.47 3.88
CA VAL A 522 -26.46 -8.45 3.41
C VAL A 522 -25.78 -9.75 3.82
N LEU A 523 -25.99 -10.22 5.05
CA LEU A 523 -25.40 -11.45 5.57
C LEU A 523 -25.85 -12.69 4.78
N ILE A 524 -27.08 -12.72 4.25
CA ILE A 524 -27.53 -13.81 3.36
C ILE A 524 -26.69 -13.83 2.09
N PHE A 525 -26.43 -12.65 1.51
CA PHE A 525 -25.61 -12.52 0.32
C PHE A 525 -24.14 -12.88 0.60
N THR A 526 -23.56 -12.43 1.72
CA THR A 526 -22.18 -12.78 2.06
C THR A 526 -22.03 -14.27 2.33
N ALA A 527 -22.92 -14.88 3.11
CA ALA A 527 -22.84 -16.32 3.43
C ALA A 527 -22.96 -17.21 2.19
N THR A 528 -23.76 -16.81 1.20
CA THR A 528 -23.87 -17.55 -0.07
C THR A 528 -22.62 -17.40 -0.94
N ALA A 529 -22.04 -16.21 -1.02
CA ALA A 529 -20.80 -15.96 -1.75
C ALA A 529 -19.58 -16.65 -1.10
N GLU A 530 -19.48 -16.61 0.24
CA GLU A 530 -18.41 -17.29 0.97
C GLU A 530 -18.52 -18.80 0.86
N ARG A 531 -19.74 -19.36 0.90
CA ARG A 531 -19.94 -20.79 0.70
C ARG A 531 -19.42 -21.27 -0.67
N GLN A 532 -19.66 -20.50 -1.72
CA GLN A 532 -19.12 -20.81 -3.06
C GLN A 532 -17.59 -20.76 -3.07
N THR A 533 -17.02 -19.74 -2.45
CA THR A 533 -15.56 -19.59 -2.32
C THR A 533 -14.95 -20.74 -1.50
N ALA A 534 -15.58 -21.11 -0.39
CA ALA A 534 -15.10 -22.18 0.50
C ALA A 534 -15.08 -23.56 -0.17
N ARG A 535 -16.09 -23.86 -1.01
CA ARG A 535 -16.09 -25.07 -1.85
C ARG A 535 -14.87 -25.11 -2.76
N ARG A 536 -14.55 -23.98 -3.39
CA ARG A 536 -13.39 -23.85 -4.27
C ARG A 536 -12.07 -23.99 -3.53
N VAL A 537 -11.92 -23.33 -2.39
CA VAL A 537 -10.72 -23.46 -1.54
C VAL A 537 -10.54 -24.90 -1.06
N LYS A 538 -11.61 -25.58 -0.63
CA LYS A 538 -11.55 -26.99 -0.23
C LYS A 538 -11.06 -27.87 -1.39
N TYR A 539 -11.55 -27.62 -2.60
CA TYR A 539 -11.10 -28.31 -3.81
C TYR A 539 -9.62 -28.05 -4.13
N ASN A 540 -9.16 -26.80 -4.07
CA ASN A 540 -7.75 -26.46 -4.29
C ASN A 540 -6.82 -27.18 -3.30
N ARG A 541 -7.21 -27.20 -2.02
CA ARG A 541 -6.46 -27.92 -0.97
C ARG A 541 -6.39 -29.42 -1.22
N LEU A 542 -7.45 -30.03 -1.74
CA LEU A 542 -7.45 -31.45 -2.13
C LEU A 542 -6.47 -31.75 -3.26
N LYS A 543 -6.32 -30.81 -4.21
CA LYS A 543 -5.35 -30.92 -5.30
C LYS A 543 -3.92 -30.51 -4.93
N GLY A 544 -3.71 -29.98 -3.72
CA GLY A 544 -2.43 -29.40 -3.31
C GLY A 544 -2.08 -28.11 -4.08
N LEU A 545 -3.08 -27.43 -4.63
CA LEU A 545 -2.94 -26.10 -5.21
C LEU A 545 -3.12 -25.02 -4.13
N ASP A 546 -2.67 -23.80 -4.43
CA ASP A 546 -2.81 -22.67 -3.53
C ASP A 546 -4.29 -22.31 -3.30
N ASP A 547 -4.61 -21.72 -2.14
CA ASP A 547 -5.99 -21.46 -1.74
C ASP A 547 -6.69 -20.47 -2.71
N ASP A 548 -5.95 -19.55 -3.34
CA ASP A 548 -6.42 -18.60 -4.36
C ASP A 548 -6.26 -19.10 -5.81
N ALA A 549 -5.79 -20.34 -6.00
CA ALA A 549 -5.69 -20.94 -7.32
C ALA A 549 -7.08 -21.02 -7.98
N ASN A 550 -7.11 -20.79 -9.29
CA ASN A 550 -8.30 -20.91 -10.12
C ASN A 550 -9.50 -20.05 -9.70
N GLU A 551 -9.40 -18.97 -8.91
CA GLU A 551 -10.57 -18.19 -8.45
C GLU A 551 -11.63 -17.86 -9.53
N HIS A 552 -11.20 -17.64 -10.77
CA HIS A 552 -12.04 -17.50 -11.95
C HIS A 552 -11.86 -18.70 -12.87
N ASP A 553 -12.97 -19.24 -13.37
CA ASP A 553 -12.95 -20.32 -14.36
C ASP A 553 -12.32 -19.78 -15.65
N GLN A 554 -11.08 -20.18 -15.93
CA GLN A 554 -10.41 -19.85 -17.20
C GLN A 554 -10.58 -20.98 -18.20
N GLU A 555 -10.40 -20.68 -19.49
CA GLU A 555 -10.46 -21.67 -20.57
C GLU A 555 -9.46 -22.83 -20.37
N TRP A 556 -8.37 -22.56 -19.65
CA TRP A 556 -7.34 -23.55 -19.31
C TRP A 556 -7.68 -24.43 -18.10
N ASP A 557 -8.67 -24.03 -17.30
CA ASP A 557 -9.15 -24.77 -16.12
C ASP A 557 -10.37 -25.66 -16.42
N LEU A 558 -10.89 -25.65 -17.65
CA LEU A 558 -12.12 -26.40 -18.03
C LEU A 558 -12.03 -27.92 -17.80
N LEU A 559 -10.81 -28.47 -17.71
CA LEU A 559 -10.55 -29.90 -17.48
C LEU A 559 -10.21 -30.21 -16.02
N ASP A 560 -10.25 -29.22 -15.12
CA ASP A 560 -9.92 -29.44 -13.72
C ASP A 560 -10.97 -30.34 -13.03
N GLY A 561 -12.21 -30.34 -13.50
CA GLY A 561 -13.33 -31.13 -12.99
C GLY A 561 -14.18 -30.38 -11.95
N PHE A 562 -13.88 -29.12 -11.65
CA PHE A 562 -14.69 -28.28 -10.75
C PHE A 562 -15.95 -27.79 -11.48
N HIS A 563 -17.12 -28.22 -11.02
CA HIS A 563 -18.40 -27.77 -11.55
C HIS A 563 -19.18 -27.03 -10.46
N ASN A 564 -19.52 -25.75 -10.71
CA ASN A 564 -20.27 -24.90 -9.78
C ASN A 564 -21.65 -25.47 -9.36
N GLY A 565 -22.17 -26.44 -10.13
CA GLY A 565 -23.49 -27.06 -9.92
C GLY A 565 -23.50 -28.40 -9.17
N ASP A 566 -22.44 -29.21 -9.28
CA ASP A 566 -22.45 -30.64 -8.93
C ASP A 566 -21.22 -31.01 -8.10
N PHE A 567 -21.01 -30.33 -6.97
CA PHE A 567 -19.97 -30.71 -6.01
C PHE A 567 -20.63 -31.44 -4.85
N ASP A 568 -20.95 -32.72 -5.07
CA ASP A 568 -21.38 -33.64 -4.02
C ASP A 568 -20.14 -34.13 -3.28
N GLU A 569 -20.09 -33.90 -1.96
CA GLU A 569 -18.95 -34.30 -1.11
C GLU A 569 -18.70 -35.82 -1.10
N ASP A 570 -19.68 -36.60 -1.57
CA ASP A 570 -19.68 -38.06 -1.59
C ASP A 570 -18.96 -38.67 -2.82
N GLU A 571 -18.71 -37.92 -3.91
CA GLU A 571 -18.01 -38.44 -5.10
C GLU A 571 -16.48 -38.56 -4.93
N LEU A 572 -15.94 -38.05 -3.82
CA LEU A 572 -14.48 -38.00 -3.56
C LEU A 572 -13.91 -39.28 -2.93
N ASP A 573 -14.73 -40.14 -2.32
CA ASP A 573 -14.23 -41.41 -1.77
C ASP A 573 -13.88 -42.43 -2.88
N ASP A 574 -14.45 -42.28 -4.09
CA ASP A 574 -14.28 -43.22 -5.20
C ASP A 574 -13.14 -42.87 -6.19
N GLN A 575 -12.54 -41.66 -6.11
CA GLN A 575 -11.44 -41.23 -6.99
C GLN A 575 -10.07 -41.17 -6.29
N SER A 576 -9.83 -42.06 -5.32
CA SER A 576 -8.46 -42.33 -4.88
C SER A 576 -7.67 -42.96 -6.04
N PHE A 577 -6.60 -42.28 -6.46
CA PHE A 577 -5.65 -42.81 -7.43
C PHE A 577 -5.15 -44.20 -7.00
N PRO A 578 -4.91 -45.14 -7.95
CA PRO A 578 -4.33 -46.42 -7.62
C PRO A 578 -2.95 -46.18 -7.02
N THR A 579 -2.81 -46.39 -5.71
CA THR A 579 -1.51 -46.60 -5.10
C THR A 579 -0.91 -47.81 -5.80
N ASN A 580 0.27 -47.61 -6.38
CA ASN A 580 1.02 -48.67 -7.03
C ASN A 580 1.54 -49.59 -5.91
N ASP A 581 0.67 -50.48 -5.45
CA ASP A 581 0.98 -51.54 -4.49
C ASP A 581 1.80 -52.60 -5.23
N ASN A 582 3.10 -52.32 -5.38
CA ASN A 582 4.13 -53.31 -5.64
C ASN A 582 5.39 -52.81 -4.94
N ASP A 583 5.48 -53.08 -3.65
CA ASP A 583 6.73 -53.34 -2.94
C ASP A 583 6.36 -54.18 -1.71
N ASP A 584 6.43 -55.51 -1.91
CA ASP A 584 6.38 -56.50 -0.85
C ASP A 584 7.61 -56.35 0.07
N ASP A 585 7.34 -56.42 1.36
CA ASP A 585 8.19 -56.86 2.47
C ASP A 585 9.57 -56.21 2.66
N ASP A 586 9.69 -55.38 3.72
CA ASP A 586 10.77 -55.52 4.69
C ASP A 586 10.37 -55.00 6.09
N GLU A 587 10.45 -55.91 7.06
CA GLU A 587 10.46 -55.77 8.52
C GLU A 587 10.44 -54.34 9.10
N VAL A 588 9.33 -53.99 9.75
CA VAL A 588 9.26 -52.83 10.66
C VAL A 588 10.09 -53.11 11.91
N ASP A 589 11.28 -52.50 11.97
CA ASP A 589 12.19 -52.53 13.12
C ASP A 589 11.45 -52.15 14.43
N PRO A 590 11.43 -53.02 15.46
CA PRO A 590 10.78 -52.77 16.75
C PRO A 590 11.34 -51.53 17.51
N GLY A 591 12.46 -50.95 17.05
CA GLY A 591 13.00 -49.69 17.56
C GLY A 591 12.11 -48.46 17.32
N ILE A 592 11.41 -48.36 16.19
CA ILE A 592 10.66 -47.14 15.79
C ILE A 592 9.34 -47.01 16.58
N ALA A 593 8.71 -48.14 16.93
CA ALA A 593 7.54 -48.18 17.81
C ALA A 593 7.90 -47.84 19.27
N ALA A 594 9.10 -48.20 19.73
CA ALA A 594 9.62 -47.83 21.04
C ALA A 594 9.98 -46.34 21.13
N ILE A 595 10.48 -45.75 20.03
CA ILE A 595 10.75 -44.32 19.91
C ILE A 595 9.43 -43.52 19.89
N ARG A 596 8.41 -43.96 19.15
CA ARG A 596 7.06 -43.33 19.18
C ARG A 596 6.39 -43.43 20.55
N ARG A 597 6.57 -44.53 21.29
CA ARG A 597 6.10 -44.63 22.69
C ARG A 597 6.88 -43.71 23.62
N ARG A 598 8.20 -43.56 23.47
CA ARG A 598 9.01 -42.60 24.25
C ARG A 598 8.62 -41.14 23.99
N ILE A 599 8.34 -40.79 22.74
CA ILE A 599 7.89 -39.43 22.37
C ILE A 599 6.49 -39.15 22.94
N ARG A 600 5.57 -40.13 22.88
CA ARG A 600 4.21 -40.01 23.43
C ARG A 600 4.18 -39.95 24.97
N THR A 601 5.10 -40.64 25.65
CA THR A 601 5.22 -40.57 27.12
C THR A 601 5.89 -39.26 27.57
N LYS A 602 6.80 -38.68 26.77
CA LYS A 602 7.39 -37.36 27.05
C LYS A 602 6.38 -36.21 26.90
N TYR A 603 5.45 -36.33 25.95
CA TYR A 603 4.35 -35.37 25.76
C TYR A 603 3.28 -35.44 26.87
N ARG A 604 3.07 -36.61 27.49
CA ARG A 604 2.10 -36.76 28.60
C ARG A 604 2.62 -36.35 29.97
N LEU A 605 3.94 -36.35 30.19
CA LEU A 605 4.55 -35.88 31.43
C LEU A 605 4.62 -34.35 31.51
N HIS A 606 4.57 -33.64 30.37
CA HIS A 606 4.58 -32.19 30.32
C HIS A 606 3.21 -31.53 30.59
N HIS A 607 2.11 -32.30 30.59
CA HIS A 607 0.75 -31.78 30.79
C HIS A 607 0.07 -32.23 32.10
N ALA A 608 0.84 -32.76 33.06
CA ALA A 608 0.31 -33.19 34.36
C ALA A 608 0.72 -32.29 35.54
N THR A 609 1.24 -31.08 35.27
CA THR A 609 1.58 -30.10 36.31
C THR A 609 1.20 -28.67 35.88
N SER A 610 -0.09 -28.43 35.68
CA SER A 610 -0.66 -27.08 35.72
C SER A 610 -1.49 -26.94 36.98
N GLY A 611 -0.88 -26.36 38.01
CA GLY A 611 -1.54 -26.14 39.28
C GLY A 611 -0.59 -25.60 40.33
N THR A 612 -0.05 -24.40 40.12
CA THR A 612 0.12 -23.34 41.12
C THR A 612 0.91 -22.17 40.52
N ALA A 613 0.46 -20.96 40.82
CA ALA A 613 1.12 -19.73 40.48
C ALA A 613 2.42 -19.59 41.30
N HIS A 614 3.57 -19.79 40.66
CA HIS A 614 4.84 -19.14 41.01
C HIS A 614 5.89 -19.39 39.91
N ASP A 615 6.70 -18.35 39.65
CA ASP A 615 7.94 -18.28 38.82
C ASP A 615 7.87 -17.50 37.51
N SER A 616 7.31 -16.28 37.55
CA SER A 616 7.62 -15.22 36.56
C SER A 616 9.06 -14.70 36.68
N SER A 617 9.73 -14.88 37.83
CA SER A 617 11.11 -14.41 38.06
C SER A 617 12.18 -15.28 37.39
N ALA A 618 11.96 -16.59 37.26
CA ALA A 618 12.93 -17.51 36.67
C ALA A 618 12.98 -17.41 35.14
N GLU A 619 11.83 -17.18 34.50
CA GLU A 619 11.76 -16.86 33.06
C GLU A 619 12.32 -15.46 32.75
N LEU A 620 12.08 -14.47 33.64
CA LEU A 620 12.71 -13.16 33.56
C LEU A 620 14.23 -13.22 33.76
N GLU A 621 14.75 -14.07 34.64
CA GLU A 621 16.19 -14.30 34.81
C GLU A 621 16.82 -15.04 33.62
N GLN A 622 16.14 -16.03 33.04
CA GLN A 622 16.60 -16.70 31.81
C GLN A 622 16.58 -15.75 30.61
N MET A 623 15.56 -14.89 30.52
CA MET A 623 15.47 -13.86 29.48
C MET A 623 16.55 -12.78 29.68
N ASN A 624 16.80 -12.32 30.91
CA ASN A 624 17.86 -11.37 31.23
C ASN A 624 19.28 -11.96 31.06
N ALA A 625 19.45 -13.26 31.32
CA ALA A 625 20.71 -13.98 31.05
C ALA A 625 20.95 -14.19 29.54
N ALA A 626 19.89 -14.43 28.75
CA ALA A 626 19.96 -14.48 27.28
C ALA A 626 20.24 -13.10 26.67
N ILE A 627 19.69 -12.03 27.26
CA ILE A 627 19.96 -10.63 26.89
C ILE A 627 21.42 -10.24 27.19
N ALA A 628 22.01 -10.76 28.28
CA ALA A 628 23.40 -10.49 28.67
C ALA A 628 24.44 -11.28 27.87
N ALA A 629 24.09 -12.46 27.32
CA ALA A 629 25.01 -13.34 26.60
C ALA A 629 25.04 -13.10 25.07
N GLY A 630 24.05 -12.39 24.50
CA GLY A 630 23.82 -12.37 23.05
C GLY A 630 23.24 -13.71 22.60
N ASP A 631 22.15 -13.67 21.82
CA ASP A 631 21.42 -14.88 21.43
C ASP A 631 22.35 -15.86 20.67
N PRO A 632 22.64 -17.07 21.22
CA PRO A 632 23.55 -18.04 20.60
C PRO A 632 23.05 -18.59 19.26
N GLU A 633 21.80 -18.27 18.92
CA GLU A 633 21.16 -18.58 17.64
C GLU A 633 21.29 -17.48 16.59
N PHE A 634 21.93 -16.34 16.89
CA PHE A 634 22.22 -15.22 15.97
C PHE A 634 23.69 -15.14 15.46
N PRO A 635 24.51 -16.21 15.32
CA PRO A 635 25.89 -16.03 14.88
C PRO A 635 25.97 -15.79 13.37
N ILE A 636 26.73 -14.75 12.98
CA ILE A 636 27.22 -14.50 11.61
C ILE A 636 28.73 -14.22 11.71
N ASP A 637 29.50 -14.75 10.76
CA ASP A 637 30.88 -14.29 10.52
C ASP A 637 30.86 -13.00 9.67
N GLU A 638 30.83 -11.85 10.35
CA GLU A 638 30.74 -10.54 9.69
C GLU A 638 31.91 -10.26 8.75
N LYS A 639 33.11 -10.80 9.05
CA LYS A 639 34.29 -10.59 8.20
C LYS A 639 34.19 -11.39 6.91
N ALA A 640 33.72 -12.63 7.00
CA ALA A 640 33.50 -13.46 5.81
C ALA A 640 32.38 -12.89 4.94
N TRP A 641 31.27 -12.46 5.55
CA TRP A 641 30.15 -11.83 4.84
C TRP A 641 30.59 -10.55 4.12
N ARG A 642 31.25 -9.60 4.81
CA ARG A 642 31.74 -8.36 4.19
C ARG A 642 32.70 -8.60 3.02
N ARG A 643 33.55 -9.63 3.09
CA ARG A 643 34.42 -10.00 1.95
C ARG A 643 33.62 -10.44 0.73
N ARG A 644 32.54 -11.20 0.92
CA ARG A 644 31.66 -11.61 -0.18
C ARG A 644 30.88 -10.45 -0.77
N VAL A 645 30.42 -9.53 0.08
CA VAL A 645 29.80 -8.27 -0.38
C VAL A 645 30.74 -7.49 -1.29
N LEU A 646 31.99 -7.27 -0.87
CA LEU A 646 33.00 -6.57 -1.68
C LEU A 646 33.38 -7.30 -2.98
N LEU A 647 33.21 -8.63 -3.03
CA LEU A 647 33.46 -9.42 -4.24
C LEU A 647 32.36 -9.23 -5.29
N ASN A 648 31.10 -9.11 -4.84
CA ASN A 648 29.93 -8.92 -5.71
C ASN A 648 29.65 -7.44 -6.04
N ALA A 649 30.27 -6.49 -5.32
CA ALA A 649 30.12 -5.07 -5.59
C ALA A 649 30.68 -4.66 -6.97
N PRO A 650 30.03 -3.72 -7.67
CA PRO A 650 30.53 -3.19 -8.94
C PRO A 650 31.87 -2.48 -8.74
N LYS A 651 32.88 -2.85 -9.55
CA LYS A 651 34.26 -2.33 -9.41
C LYS A 651 34.47 -1.01 -10.13
N VAL A 652 33.77 0.02 -9.66
CA VAL A 652 33.70 1.35 -10.28
C VAL A 652 35.06 2.04 -10.37
N GLU A 653 35.85 2.04 -9.29
CA GLU A 653 37.18 2.70 -9.29
C GLU A 653 38.16 2.08 -10.30
N VAL A 654 38.07 0.76 -10.51
CA VAL A 654 38.97 0.04 -11.42
C VAL A 654 38.56 0.27 -12.88
N GLY A 655 37.25 0.31 -13.15
CA GLY A 655 36.71 0.67 -14.46
C GLY A 655 36.95 2.13 -14.86
N SER A 656 36.94 3.05 -13.89
CA SER A 656 37.32 4.45 -14.12
C SER A 656 38.80 4.58 -14.49
N LYS A 657 39.70 3.88 -13.78
CA LYS A 657 41.13 3.86 -14.09
C LYS A 657 41.47 3.24 -15.44
N SER A 658 40.68 2.28 -15.93
CA SER A 658 40.87 1.67 -17.26
C SER A 658 40.24 2.46 -18.40
N GLY A 659 39.35 3.41 -18.11
CA GLY A 659 38.62 4.21 -19.11
C GLY A 659 37.49 3.47 -19.85
N ALA A 660 37.27 2.18 -19.57
CA ALA A 660 36.25 1.36 -20.24
C ALA A 660 34.86 1.44 -19.59
N GLY A 661 34.75 2.14 -18.46
CA GLY A 661 33.55 2.13 -17.63
C GLY A 661 33.45 0.86 -16.78
N TRP A 662 32.61 0.89 -15.75
CA TRP A 662 32.47 -0.21 -14.80
C TRP A 662 31.69 -1.41 -15.36
N GLN A 663 30.78 -1.19 -16.31
CA GLN A 663 29.98 -2.23 -16.96
C GLN A 663 30.85 -3.23 -17.76
N ASN A 664 31.90 -2.74 -18.40
CA ASN A 664 32.84 -3.55 -19.19
C ASN A 664 34.03 -4.07 -18.36
N TYR A 665 33.97 -3.96 -17.04
CA TYR A 665 35.09 -4.33 -16.16
C TYR A 665 35.50 -5.80 -16.33
N TRP A 666 34.55 -6.72 -16.50
CA TRP A 666 34.82 -8.15 -16.68
C TRP A 666 35.59 -8.41 -17.99
N LEU A 667 35.20 -7.75 -19.07
CA LEU A 667 35.90 -7.75 -20.36
C LEU A 667 37.34 -7.27 -20.20
N VAL A 668 37.55 -6.15 -19.49
CA VAL A 668 38.89 -5.61 -19.22
C VAL A 668 39.71 -6.58 -18.36
N LYS A 669 39.09 -7.22 -17.37
CA LYS A 669 39.75 -8.20 -16.49
C LYS A 669 40.18 -9.44 -17.29
N ASP A 670 39.32 -9.96 -18.16
CA ASP A 670 39.61 -11.13 -18.99
C ASP A 670 40.67 -10.81 -20.03
N LEU A 671 40.65 -9.60 -20.61
CA LEU A 671 41.73 -9.10 -21.48
C LEU A 671 43.07 -9.03 -20.75
N HIS A 672 43.09 -8.53 -19.52
CA HIS A 672 44.31 -8.50 -18.70
C HIS A 672 44.78 -9.90 -18.29
N ALA A 673 43.87 -10.84 -18.03
CA ALA A 673 44.20 -12.23 -17.77
C ALA A 673 44.82 -12.90 -19.00
N LEU A 674 44.21 -12.73 -20.18
CA LEU A 674 44.74 -13.17 -21.45
C LEU A 674 46.10 -12.54 -21.76
N GLN A 675 46.27 -11.25 -21.51
CA GLN A 675 47.57 -10.57 -21.67
C GLN A 675 48.64 -11.19 -20.76
N LYS A 676 48.27 -11.52 -19.52
CA LYS A 676 49.17 -12.19 -18.58
C LYS A 676 49.54 -13.60 -19.05
N ASP A 677 48.58 -14.36 -19.56
CA ASP A 677 48.82 -15.70 -20.09
C ASP A 677 49.67 -15.68 -21.36
N VAL A 678 49.40 -14.77 -22.30
CA VAL A 678 50.25 -14.55 -23.49
C VAL A 678 51.67 -14.16 -23.09
N SER A 679 51.83 -13.31 -22.07
CA SER A 679 53.16 -12.91 -21.58
C SER A 679 53.91 -14.06 -20.89
N ARG A 680 53.19 -14.97 -20.22
CA ARG A 680 53.74 -16.18 -19.61
C ARG A 680 54.18 -17.17 -20.67
N VAL A 681 53.35 -17.43 -21.68
CA VAL A 681 53.68 -18.28 -22.84
C VAL A 681 54.91 -17.73 -23.57
N ARG A 682 55.00 -16.40 -23.76
CA ARG A 682 56.20 -15.75 -24.33
C ARG A 682 57.47 -15.96 -23.49
N LYS A 683 57.37 -15.96 -22.16
CA LYS A 683 58.51 -16.25 -21.27
C LYS A 683 58.92 -17.72 -21.33
N GLU A 684 57.96 -18.64 -21.42
CA GLU A 684 58.22 -20.08 -21.56
C GLU A 684 58.86 -20.42 -22.93
N LEU A 685 58.56 -19.65 -23.97
CA LEU A 685 59.15 -19.81 -25.31
C LEU A 685 60.59 -19.29 -25.46
N GLY A 686 61.10 -18.46 -24.54
CA GLY A 686 62.47 -17.91 -24.58
C GLY A 686 62.80 -17.04 -25.82
N PRO A 687 63.92 -16.28 -25.82
CA PRO A 687 64.35 -15.56 -27.03
C PRO A 687 64.83 -16.57 -28.09
N LYS A 688 64.27 -16.51 -29.30
CA LYS A 688 64.76 -17.31 -30.44
C LYS A 688 66.21 -16.91 -30.77
N THR A 689 67.10 -17.89 -30.79
CA THR A 689 68.40 -17.86 -31.47
C THR A 689 68.19 -17.88 -33.00
N ASP A 690 68.65 -16.80 -33.64
CA ASP A 690 69.12 -16.54 -35.03
C ASP A 690 68.72 -17.36 -36.27
N ASP A 691 67.87 -18.38 -36.25
CA ASP A 691 67.49 -19.08 -37.50
C ASP A 691 66.12 -18.63 -38.04
N GLY A 692 66.15 -17.54 -38.81
CA GLY A 692 65.52 -17.42 -40.14
C GLY A 692 64.01 -17.63 -40.35
N GLN A 693 63.19 -17.87 -39.32
CA GLN A 693 61.74 -17.98 -39.48
C GLN A 693 61.00 -16.82 -38.82
N SER A 694 60.61 -15.86 -39.67
CA SER A 694 59.76 -14.71 -39.39
C SER A 694 58.35 -15.15 -38.93
N GLY A 695 58.21 -15.44 -37.64
CA GLY A 695 56.93 -15.33 -36.95
C GLY A 695 56.86 -13.96 -36.31
N ILE A 696 55.89 -13.14 -36.70
CA ILE A 696 55.68 -11.78 -36.16
C ILE A 696 55.33 -11.91 -34.68
N ILE A 697 56.30 -11.71 -33.79
CA ILE A 697 56.06 -11.63 -32.35
C ILE A 697 55.77 -10.16 -32.07
N LEU A 698 54.48 -9.81 -31.99
CA LEU A 698 54.01 -8.48 -31.61
C LEU A 698 54.75 -7.98 -30.36
N THR A 699 55.31 -6.78 -30.45
CA THR A 699 55.97 -6.11 -29.32
C THR A 699 54.95 -5.78 -28.23
N LYS A 700 55.41 -5.55 -26.99
CA LYS A 700 54.52 -5.29 -25.84
C LYS A 700 53.67 -4.01 -26.06
N GLU A 701 54.19 -3.06 -26.84
CA GLU A 701 53.50 -1.85 -27.25
C GLU A 701 52.46 -2.15 -28.33
N GLU A 702 52.81 -2.88 -29.39
CA GLU A 702 51.86 -3.26 -30.46
C GLU A 702 50.68 -4.11 -29.93
N LEU A 703 50.95 -5.03 -29.00
CA LEU A 703 49.87 -5.80 -28.37
C LEU A 703 49.00 -4.90 -27.47
N GLY A 704 49.61 -3.91 -26.79
CA GLY A 704 48.89 -2.92 -26.00
C GLY A 704 48.00 -2.01 -26.87
N ASP A 705 48.46 -1.66 -28.07
CA ASP A 705 47.72 -0.84 -29.02
C ASP A 705 46.59 -1.61 -29.71
N ILE A 706 46.79 -2.90 -30.03
CA ILE A 706 45.72 -3.78 -30.50
C ILE A 706 44.65 -3.97 -29.43
N VAL A 707 45.04 -4.11 -28.16
CA VAL A 707 44.08 -4.20 -27.04
C VAL A 707 43.32 -2.90 -26.88
N LYS A 708 43.98 -1.74 -26.95
CA LYS A 708 43.30 -0.44 -26.93
C LYS A 708 42.33 -0.28 -28.10
N ALA A 709 42.72 -0.71 -29.30
CA ALA A 709 41.86 -0.68 -30.48
C ALA A 709 40.66 -1.64 -30.35
N ALA A 710 40.86 -2.85 -29.83
CA ALA A 710 39.79 -3.82 -29.60
C ALA A 710 38.83 -3.36 -28.49
N VAL A 711 39.34 -2.75 -27.41
CA VAL A 711 38.51 -2.15 -26.36
C VAL A 711 37.74 -0.94 -26.90
N ALA A 712 38.37 -0.09 -27.71
CA ALA A 712 37.69 1.03 -28.36
C ALA A 712 36.58 0.56 -29.31
N GLN A 713 36.83 -0.47 -30.11
CA GLN A 713 35.85 -1.06 -31.02
C GLN A 713 34.70 -1.74 -30.26
N ALA A 714 34.99 -2.49 -29.19
CA ALA A 714 33.96 -3.10 -28.36
C ALA A 714 33.10 -2.05 -27.61
N LEU A 715 33.70 -0.93 -27.21
CA LEU A 715 32.97 0.22 -26.66
C LEU A 715 32.05 0.89 -27.69
N GLU A 716 32.47 0.93 -28.95
CA GLU A 716 31.71 1.52 -30.05
C GLU A 716 30.53 0.63 -30.47
N GLU A 717 30.73 -0.69 -30.50
CA GLU A 717 29.67 -1.68 -30.75
C GLU A 717 28.65 -1.75 -29.60
N ASN A 718 29.08 -1.65 -28.33
CA ASN A 718 28.15 -1.62 -27.20
C ASN A 718 27.33 -0.32 -27.10
N LYS A 719 27.86 0.81 -27.57
CA LYS A 719 27.10 2.08 -27.67
C LYS A 719 25.99 2.05 -28.72
N GLN A 720 25.99 1.08 -29.64
CA GLN A 720 24.92 0.91 -30.63
C GLN A 720 23.82 -0.06 -30.17
N ASN A 721 24.07 -0.84 -29.11
CA ASN A 721 23.15 -1.86 -28.60
C ASN A 721 22.42 -1.45 -27.30
N TYR A 722 22.79 -0.32 -26.72
CA TYR A 722 22.04 0.42 -25.69
C TYR A 722 21.59 1.74 -26.30
#